data_AF-A0A4U1BYV1-F1
#
_entry.id   AF-A0A4U1BYV1-F1
#
_cell.length_a   1.000
_cell.length_b   1.000
_cell.length_c   1.000
_cell.angle_alpha   90.00
_cell.angle_beta   90.00
_cell.angle_gamma   90.00
#
_symmetry.space_group_name_H-M   'P 1'
#
loop_
_entity.id
_entity.type
_entity.pdbx_description
1 polymer ?
#
loop_
_entity_poly.entity_id
_entity_poly.type
_entity_poly.pdbx_seq_one_letter_code
_entity_poly.pdbx_strand_id
1 'polypeptide(L)'
;MSTKQPFKFISLSLSIFILTTSIVFAQTNIRKSTNFDEDWCFSLGHAADAPKDFNYYLGNIFSKSGKAETTAIDPKFNDKAWRKLNLPHDWAVELPFVNSDNFDVMAHGYKPVGGLYPETSIGWYRKHFLISKADSGKRYQIQFDGIFRDANIWINGFYLGNNKSGYLGVSYDITDYLNFTKENIIVVRADASQYEGWFYEGAGIYRHVWLNQFNNVNILENGVFVNATVANKMATVNIETSVQNQSLYPSTASVYAYVTNRNGKKIIQTAEQPLNLAVNAQFTVKQKVSLNSPRLWSLEDPYLYKVISIVKSKGKVIDSVQTRLGIRTFRFDAEQGLFLNDKHVKIKGTNNHQDHAGVGSAMPDALQYYRINLLKEMGSNAYRTSHNAPTPELLAACDSLGMLVMDEQRLLNSSPEYINQFEKLIKRDRNHPSIFMWSIGNEEGYIQSNSVGKRLAQTLLAKQKELDPTRTSTYAADLGNVFQGVNEVIPIRGFNYREYAVADYHKSHPNQPVIGTEMGSTVTTRGIYVADSIRAYVPDQDITAPWWASKAETWWTLAAENPYWMGGFIWTGFDYRGEPTPYKWPNINSHFGVMDVCGFPKNIYYYYQSWWTDKDVLHISPHWNWKGKEGEPIEVWVNTNADDVELLLNGKSLGKKVMPRNSHLTWNVPYEAGTLEAIAYKKGRKLATKVETTGEADEIVVTPYKTTMKADGTDISIINISVVDKEGREVPDANQLVSFSFTGDAKIIGVGNGDPSSHEVDKFIEGNSYRKLFNGKAQVILQAGKKVDIIKFEAKAEGLKAGSTGIHTIQPGNVVAVTNKSTSKLPVNNMVGADISFLPQLEARGMKFSDKGVQKDAIQILKENGFNYVRLRIFNQPANAKGYSPEKGFCNLEHTKQMAKRVKAAGMKLLLDFHYSDYWADPEKQFKPAAWENLPFSVLKDSLNKYTSYVIKSLKQQGTTPDMVQIGNEINHGMVWPEGHISNLDSLAQLVQVGISGVKAIDTNIPIMLHVALGGQQDESMFFFDQMLARKINFDVIGMSYYPKWHGTLADLRDNLTNMSKKYNQDIILVEYSALKKEVNDIVLNLPNNKGKGTCIWEPLNTWEKVFDEKGNSNSLLGVYNQISKQFEIKP
;
A
#
# COMPACT_ATOMS: atom_id res chain seq x y z
N MET A 1 84.00 11.68 18.12
CA MET A 1 83.93 13.14 17.91
C MET A 1 82.46 13.53 18.02
N SER A 2 82.03 14.03 19.18
CA SER A 2 82.10 15.44 19.61
C SER A 2 80.81 16.17 19.19
N THR A 3 79.78 16.17 20.04
CA THR A 3 79.40 17.21 21.04
C THR A 3 78.40 18.22 20.44
N LYS A 4 77.20 18.35 21.02
CA LYS A 4 76.75 19.35 22.03
C LYS A 4 75.74 20.35 21.43
N GLN A 5 74.53 20.25 21.98
CA GLN A 5 73.55 21.31 22.29
C GLN A 5 74.17 22.67 22.72
N PRO A 6 73.46 23.83 22.64
CA PRO A 6 72.42 24.15 23.65
C PRO A 6 71.22 25.06 23.28
N PHE A 7 70.13 24.79 24.01
CA PHE A 7 69.06 25.60 24.61
C PHE A 7 69.08 27.15 24.59
N LYS A 8 67.90 27.76 24.38
CA LYS A 8 67.05 28.54 25.35
C LYS A 8 65.91 29.28 24.60
N PHE A 9 64.63 28.95 24.77
CA PHE A 9 63.64 29.41 25.78
C PHE A 9 63.32 30.92 25.78
N ILE A 10 62.06 31.29 25.50
CA ILE A 10 61.23 32.33 26.15
C ILE A 10 59.73 32.08 25.85
N SER A 11 59.04 31.59 26.90
CA SER A 11 57.69 31.92 27.42
C SER A 11 56.50 32.21 26.48
N LEU A 12 55.45 31.39 26.45
CA LEU A 12 54.32 31.29 27.40
C LEU A 12 53.11 32.15 26.95
N SER A 13 52.04 31.52 26.47
CA SER A 13 50.66 31.72 26.93
C SER A 13 49.64 30.87 26.16
N LEU A 14 49.21 29.83 26.88
CA LEU A 14 47.98 29.03 26.85
C LEU A 14 46.79 29.52 25.99
N SER A 15 46.28 28.62 25.15
CA SER A 15 44.83 28.44 24.87
C SER A 15 44.60 27.03 24.33
N ILE A 16 44.17 26.12 25.21
CA ILE A 16 43.84 24.73 24.88
C ILE A 16 42.45 24.71 24.26
N PHE A 17 42.37 24.48 22.94
CA PHE A 17 41.13 24.07 22.28
C PHE A 17 40.98 22.55 22.45
N ILE A 18 40.07 22.12 23.33
CA ILE A 18 39.65 20.73 23.43
C ILE A 18 38.83 20.41 22.18
N LEU A 19 39.42 19.73 21.19
CA LEU A 19 38.67 19.06 20.14
C LEU A 19 37.99 17.83 20.74
N THR A 20 36.70 17.95 21.08
CA THR A 20 35.83 16.77 21.25
C THR A 20 35.51 16.23 19.86
N THR A 21 36.37 15.38 19.32
CA THR A 21 36.03 14.53 18.18
C THR A 21 35.01 13.49 18.64
N SER A 22 33.73 13.74 18.35
CA SER A 22 32.69 12.71 18.41
C SER A 22 32.98 11.67 17.33
N ILE A 23 33.75 10.64 17.66
CA ILE A 23 33.86 9.44 16.84
C ILE A 23 32.50 8.75 16.91
N VAL A 24 31.67 9.02 15.90
CA VAL A 24 30.49 8.20 15.61
C VAL A 24 31.04 6.84 15.21
N PHE A 25 31.02 5.88 16.14
CA PHE A 25 31.20 4.48 15.78
C PHE A 25 30.08 4.10 14.82
N ALA A 26 30.40 4.03 13.52
CA ALA A 26 29.58 3.33 12.56
C ALA A 26 29.42 1.90 13.08
N GLN A 27 28.22 1.57 13.54
CA GLN A 27 27.88 0.26 14.04
C GLN A 27 27.96 -0.69 12.83
N THR A 28 29.10 -1.35 12.64
CA THR A 28 29.24 -2.39 11.61
C THR A 28 28.16 -3.43 11.88
N ASN A 29 27.18 -3.58 10.96
CA ASN A 29 26.11 -4.57 11.10
C ASN A 29 26.71 -5.96 11.36
N ILE A 30 26.38 -6.50 12.54
CA ILE A 30 27.07 -7.64 13.14
C ILE A 30 26.53 -8.97 12.56
N ARG A 31 25.20 -9.04 12.40
CA ARG A 31 24.51 -9.93 11.46
C ARG A 31 24.11 -9.12 10.24
N LYS A 32 24.21 -9.70 9.05
CA LYS A 32 23.76 -9.09 7.81
C LYS A 32 22.80 -10.06 7.11
N SER A 33 21.71 -9.53 6.59
CA SER A 33 20.84 -10.22 5.64
C SER A 33 20.84 -9.37 4.38
N THR A 34 21.29 -9.94 3.28
CA THR A 34 21.43 -9.23 2.01
C THR A 34 20.41 -9.82 1.05
N ASN A 35 19.51 -8.99 0.52
CA ASN A 35 18.64 -9.42 -0.56
C ASN A 35 19.53 -9.89 -1.73
N PHE A 36 19.23 -11.07 -2.25
CA PHE A 36 20.07 -11.79 -3.19
C PHE A 36 19.35 -12.02 -4.53
N ASP A 37 18.37 -11.19 -4.85
CA ASP A 37 17.48 -11.36 -5.99
C ASP A 37 18.05 -10.87 -7.32
N GLU A 38 19.05 -9.99 -7.30
CA GLU A 38 19.57 -9.39 -8.52
C GLU A 38 20.49 -10.36 -9.29
N ASP A 39 20.66 -10.14 -10.60
CA ASP A 39 21.70 -10.79 -11.42
C ASP A 39 21.69 -12.33 -11.42
N TRP A 40 20.52 -12.93 -11.61
CA TRP A 40 20.38 -14.37 -11.88
C TRP A 40 20.36 -14.65 -13.38
N CYS A 41 20.86 -15.83 -13.76
CA CYS A 41 20.70 -16.43 -15.07
C CYS A 41 19.58 -17.47 -15.02
N PHE A 42 18.74 -17.52 -16.05
CA PHE A 42 17.61 -18.45 -16.16
C PHE A 42 17.57 -19.13 -17.53
N SER A 43 17.22 -20.41 -17.53
CA SER A 43 16.82 -21.16 -18.72
C SER A 43 15.74 -22.18 -18.37
N LEU A 44 14.84 -22.42 -19.32
CA LEU A 44 13.99 -23.62 -19.26
C LEU A 44 14.86 -24.88 -19.44
N GLY A 45 14.49 -25.93 -18.73
CA GLY A 45 14.96 -27.30 -18.92
C GLY A 45 13.88 -28.16 -19.59
N HIS A 46 13.89 -29.48 -19.33
CA HIS A 46 12.87 -30.37 -19.89
C HIS A 46 12.59 -31.58 -18.99
N ALA A 47 11.34 -31.79 -18.58
CA ALA A 47 11.01 -32.84 -17.61
C ALA A 47 11.20 -34.28 -18.16
N ALA A 48 11.10 -34.46 -19.48
CA ALA A 48 11.13 -35.78 -20.13
C ALA A 48 12.29 -36.01 -21.14
N ASP A 49 13.27 -35.10 -21.22
CA ASP A 49 14.35 -35.15 -22.22
C ASP A 49 15.65 -34.71 -21.55
N ALA A 50 16.45 -35.67 -21.10
CA ALA A 50 17.61 -35.41 -20.25
C ALA A 50 18.68 -34.52 -20.92
N PRO A 51 19.03 -34.67 -22.22
CA PRO A 51 19.87 -33.71 -22.92
C PRO A 51 19.36 -32.26 -22.91
N LYS A 52 18.04 -32.05 -23.05
CA LYS A 52 17.42 -30.72 -22.94
C LYS A 52 17.31 -30.22 -21.50
N ASP A 53 17.40 -31.12 -20.53
CA ASP A 53 17.53 -30.80 -19.10
C ASP A 53 18.99 -30.73 -18.62
N PHE A 54 19.87 -30.23 -19.49
CA PHE A 54 21.29 -30.06 -19.22
C PHE A 54 21.98 -31.33 -18.70
N ASN A 55 21.61 -32.49 -19.26
CA ASN A 55 22.13 -33.81 -18.91
C ASN A 55 21.97 -34.19 -17.43
N TYR A 56 21.06 -33.56 -16.68
CA TYR A 56 20.91 -33.79 -15.24
C TYR A 56 20.76 -35.27 -14.88
N TYR A 57 19.92 -36.00 -15.62
CA TYR A 57 19.70 -37.44 -15.41
C TYR A 57 20.76 -38.35 -16.05
N LEU A 58 21.62 -37.81 -16.92
CA LEU A 58 22.70 -38.58 -17.56
C LEU A 58 24.03 -38.46 -16.79
N GLY A 59 24.22 -37.37 -16.06
CA GLY A 59 25.42 -37.09 -15.28
C GLY A 59 25.49 -37.89 -13.97
N ASN A 60 26.63 -38.53 -13.69
CA ASN A 60 26.86 -39.21 -12.41
C ASN A 60 27.35 -38.24 -11.32
N ILE A 61 26.46 -37.32 -10.92
CA ILE A 61 26.77 -36.17 -10.04
C ILE A 61 26.97 -36.53 -8.55
N PHE A 62 26.61 -37.76 -8.14
CA PHE A 62 26.74 -38.21 -6.75
C PHE A 62 27.92 -39.16 -6.52
N SER A 63 28.66 -39.53 -7.57
CA SER A 63 29.83 -40.41 -7.46
C SER A 63 31.01 -39.82 -6.67
N LYS A 64 31.13 -38.48 -6.65
CA LYS A 64 32.17 -37.71 -5.94
C LYS A 64 31.62 -36.35 -5.52
N SER A 65 31.98 -35.89 -4.33
CA SER A 65 31.54 -34.57 -3.82
C SER A 65 32.01 -33.44 -4.74
N GLY A 66 31.09 -32.56 -5.14
CA GLY A 66 31.38 -31.41 -6.01
C GLY A 66 31.56 -31.74 -7.50
N LYS A 67 31.52 -33.02 -7.89
CA LYS A 67 31.68 -33.44 -9.28
C LYS A 67 30.35 -33.32 -10.02
N ALA A 68 30.31 -32.51 -11.08
CA ALA A 68 29.10 -32.29 -11.85
C ALA A 68 29.35 -32.07 -13.35
N GLU A 69 30.46 -32.57 -13.91
CA GLU A 69 30.82 -32.30 -15.31
C GLU A 69 29.69 -32.71 -16.26
N THR A 70 29.62 -32.01 -17.40
CA THR A 70 28.60 -32.18 -18.46
C THR A 70 27.18 -31.71 -18.11
N THR A 71 26.97 -31.17 -16.89
CA THR A 71 25.67 -30.63 -16.45
C THR A 71 25.69 -29.13 -16.18
N ALA A 72 24.51 -28.51 -16.05
CA ALA A 72 24.38 -27.12 -15.61
C ALA A 72 24.75 -26.89 -14.12
N ILE A 73 25.07 -27.95 -13.36
CA ILE A 73 25.53 -27.86 -11.97
C ILE A 73 27.04 -27.59 -11.90
N ASP A 74 27.80 -27.93 -12.95
CA ASP A 74 29.25 -27.69 -13.00
C ASP A 74 29.56 -26.18 -12.88
N PRO A 75 30.46 -25.78 -11.97
CA PRO A 75 30.99 -24.43 -11.95
C PRO A 75 31.58 -23.94 -13.28
N LYS A 76 32.03 -24.84 -14.15
CA LYS A 76 32.59 -24.53 -15.48
C LYS A 76 31.54 -24.44 -16.59
N PHE A 77 30.27 -24.73 -16.30
CA PHE A 77 29.19 -24.63 -17.28
C PHE A 77 29.11 -23.19 -17.83
N ASN A 78 28.97 -23.06 -19.15
CA ASN A 78 28.88 -21.76 -19.82
C ASN A 78 27.41 -21.34 -19.96
N ASP A 79 26.94 -20.50 -19.03
CA ASP A 79 25.57 -19.97 -19.01
C ASP A 79 25.43 -18.60 -19.69
N LYS A 80 26.43 -18.15 -20.48
CA LYS A 80 26.36 -16.85 -21.18
C LYS A 80 25.14 -16.68 -22.09
N ALA A 81 24.57 -17.78 -22.57
CA ALA A 81 23.38 -17.80 -23.41
C ALA A 81 22.06 -17.78 -22.61
N TRP A 82 22.11 -17.95 -21.28
CA TRP A 82 20.94 -17.92 -20.43
C TRP A 82 20.45 -16.49 -20.23
N ARG A 83 19.14 -16.33 -20.06
CA ARG A 83 18.52 -15.02 -19.84
C ARG A 83 18.96 -14.47 -18.49
N LYS A 84 19.39 -13.21 -18.44
CA LYS A 84 19.58 -12.49 -17.18
C LYS A 84 18.27 -11.92 -16.67
N LEU A 85 18.01 -12.04 -15.37
CA LEU A 85 16.83 -11.51 -14.71
C LEU A 85 17.09 -11.24 -13.23
N ASN A 86 16.15 -10.54 -12.61
CA ASN A 86 16.08 -10.40 -11.16
C ASN A 86 14.89 -11.24 -10.65
N LEU A 87 15.05 -11.76 -9.45
CA LEU A 87 13.97 -12.35 -8.67
C LEU A 87 13.15 -11.25 -7.97
N PRO A 88 11.97 -11.56 -7.41
CA PRO A 88 11.22 -12.80 -7.62
C PRO A 88 10.83 -13.03 -9.09
N HIS A 89 10.85 -14.29 -9.53
CA HIS A 89 10.56 -14.69 -10.91
C HIS A 89 9.57 -15.86 -10.97
N ASP A 90 8.42 -15.59 -11.56
CA ASP A 90 7.43 -16.57 -11.99
C ASP A 90 7.54 -16.72 -13.51
N TRP A 91 8.02 -17.86 -14.03
CA TRP A 91 8.14 -18.04 -15.48
C TRP A 91 6.80 -18.43 -16.12
N ALA A 92 5.85 -18.99 -15.36
CA ALA A 92 4.59 -19.48 -15.89
C ALA A 92 3.72 -18.32 -16.41
N VAL A 93 3.80 -17.15 -15.78
CA VAL A 93 3.05 -15.96 -16.22
C VAL A 93 3.50 -15.48 -17.61
N GLU A 94 4.76 -15.74 -17.98
CA GLU A 94 5.36 -15.33 -19.25
C GLU A 94 4.95 -16.24 -20.43
N LEU A 95 4.44 -17.45 -20.14
CA LEU A 95 4.04 -18.41 -21.17
C LEU A 95 2.72 -17.98 -21.85
N PRO A 96 2.50 -18.35 -23.13
CA PRO A 96 1.21 -18.12 -23.78
C PRO A 96 0.09 -18.93 -23.11
N PHE A 97 -1.16 -18.56 -23.38
CA PHE A 97 -2.32 -19.38 -23.01
C PHE A 97 -2.54 -20.49 -24.03
N VAL A 98 -2.97 -21.67 -23.57
CA VAL A 98 -3.27 -22.82 -24.43
C VAL A 98 -4.67 -23.34 -24.16
N ASN A 99 -5.46 -23.58 -25.21
CA ASN A 99 -6.74 -24.26 -25.05
C ASN A 99 -6.49 -25.76 -24.83
N SER A 100 -6.69 -26.24 -23.60
CA SER A 100 -6.40 -27.61 -23.19
C SER A 100 -7.58 -28.21 -22.45
N ASP A 101 -8.13 -29.34 -22.93
CA ASP A 101 -9.19 -30.08 -22.23
C ASP A 101 -8.60 -30.98 -21.13
N ASN A 102 -7.88 -30.36 -20.19
CA ASN A 102 -7.34 -31.01 -19.00
C ASN A 102 -7.70 -30.17 -17.78
N PHE A 103 -8.25 -30.82 -16.75
CA PHE A 103 -8.73 -30.14 -15.54
C PHE A 103 -7.62 -29.35 -14.85
N ASP A 104 -6.44 -29.93 -14.67
CA ASP A 104 -5.36 -29.25 -13.95
C ASP A 104 -4.85 -28.05 -14.74
N VAL A 105 -4.66 -28.17 -16.05
CA VAL A 105 -4.26 -27.04 -16.90
C VAL A 105 -5.31 -25.92 -16.87
N MET A 106 -6.59 -26.26 -16.92
CA MET A 106 -7.71 -25.30 -16.77
C MET A 106 -7.69 -24.63 -15.38
N ALA A 107 -7.56 -25.42 -14.32
CA ALA A 107 -7.55 -24.95 -12.93
C ALA A 107 -6.37 -24.01 -12.66
N HIS A 108 -5.27 -24.10 -13.42
CA HIS A 108 -4.11 -23.22 -13.36
C HIS A 108 -4.12 -22.13 -14.44
N GLY A 109 -5.30 -21.82 -15.01
CA GLY A 109 -5.52 -20.69 -15.92
C GLY A 109 -4.89 -20.86 -17.30
N TYR A 110 -4.86 -22.11 -17.79
CA TYR A 110 -4.45 -22.46 -19.14
C TYR A 110 -3.00 -22.08 -19.48
N LYS A 111 -2.12 -22.02 -18.48
CA LYS A 111 -0.67 -21.92 -18.71
C LYS A 111 -0.10 -23.32 -19.00
N PRO A 112 0.73 -23.49 -20.03
CA PRO A 112 1.31 -24.76 -20.40
C PRO A 112 2.45 -25.14 -19.45
N VAL A 113 2.11 -25.53 -18.23
CA VAL A 113 3.02 -26.09 -17.21
C VAL A 113 2.40 -27.42 -16.74
N GLY A 114 3.18 -28.29 -16.12
CA GLY A 114 2.74 -29.61 -15.65
C GLY A 114 3.10 -30.75 -16.59
N GLY A 115 2.74 -31.98 -16.21
CA GLY A 115 3.18 -33.20 -16.90
C GLY A 115 2.84 -33.32 -18.40
N LEU A 116 1.86 -32.53 -18.90
CA LEU A 116 1.53 -32.46 -20.33
C LEU A 116 2.47 -31.54 -21.14
N TYR A 117 3.21 -30.66 -20.47
CA TYR A 117 4.11 -29.66 -21.06
C TYR A 117 5.52 -29.78 -20.47
N PRO A 118 6.23 -30.89 -20.73
CA PRO A 118 7.54 -31.16 -20.14
C PRO A 118 8.60 -30.10 -20.49
N GLU A 119 8.49 -29.43 -21.64
CA GLU A 119 9.40 -28.40 -22.16
C GLU A 119 9.35 -27.06 -21.42
N THR A 120 8.31 -26.83 -20.62
CA THR A 120 8.06 -25.58 -19.88
C THR A 120 7.85 -25.82 -18.38
N SER A 121 8.06 -27.06 -17.92
CA SER A 121 7.84 -27.46 -16.53
C SER A 121 9.10 -27.45 -15.66
N ILE A 122 10.29 -27.36 -16.25
CA ILE A 122 11.56 -27.28 -15.52
C ILE A 122 12.18 -25.91 -15.72
N GLY A 123 12.56 -25.26 -14.62
CA GLY A 123 13.31 -24.00 -14.64
C GLY A 123 14.66 -24.16 -13.94
N TRP A 124 15.72 -23.73 -14.61
CA TRP A 124 17.06 -23.65 -14.04
C TRP A 124 17.47 -22.22 -13.77
N TYR A 125 18.00 -21.99 -12.57
CA TYR A 125 18.54 -20.71 -12.15
C TYR A 125 20.01 -20.87 -11.75
N ARG A 126 20.84 -19.92 -12.14
CA ARG A 126 22.26 -19.85 -11.79
C ARG A 126 22.64 -18.45 -11.35
N LYS A 127 23.44 -18.32 -10.31
CA LYS A 127 23.99 -17.02 -9.89
C LYS A 127 25.45 -17.13 -9.50
N HIS A 128 26.21 -16.19 -10.05
CA HIS A 128 27.63 -16.00 -9.80
C HIS A 128 27.82 -14.89 -8.77
N PHE A 129 28.69 -15.10 -7.77
CA PHE A 129 28.94 -14.10 -6.74
C PHE A 129 30.31 -14.26 -6.07
N LEU A 130 30.81 -13.16 -5.51
CA LEU A 130 32.06 -13.10 -4.76
C LEU A 130 31.78 -12.87 -3.28
N ILE A 131 32.63 -13.43 -2.43
CA ILE A 131 32.66 -13.14 -0.99
C ILE A 131 34.06 -12.63 -0.63
N SER A 132 34.10 -11.61 0.22
CA SER A 132 35.35 -11.03 0.69
C SER A 132 36.17 -12.04 1.50
N LYS A 133 37.46 -12.16 1.18
CA LYS A 133 38.42 -12.95 1.97
C LYS A 133 38.49 -12.51 3.43
N ALA A 134 38.25 -11.23 3.72
CA ALA A 134 38.26 -10.71 5.08
C ALA A 134 37.16 -11.33 5.97
N ASP A 135 36.12 -11.91 5.37
CA ASP A 135 34.98 -12.47 6.08
C ASP A 135 35.03 -14.00 6.22
N SER A 136 36.16 -14.67 5.91
CA SER A 136 36.27 -16.14 5.93
C SER A 136 36.10 -16.82 7.29
N GLY A 137 36.02 -16.04 8.37
CA GLY A 137 35.71 -16.53 9.74
C GLY A 137 34.23 -16.43 10.12
N LYS A 138 33.36 -16.06 9.18
CA LYS A 138 31.91 -15.89 9.37
C LYS A 138 31.15 -17.12 8.87
N ARG A 139 29.92 -17.27 9.33
CA ARG A 139 28.95 -18.23 8.78
C ARG A 139 28.11 -17.54 7.72
N TYR A 140 27.71 -18.33 6.72
CA TYR A 140 26.88 -17.92 5.60
C TYR A 140 25.73 -18.91 5.41
N GLN A 141 24.53 -18.38 5.19
CA GLN A 141 23.36 -19.16 4.86
C GLN A 141 22.68 -18.56 3.63
N ILE A 142 22.30 -19.40 2.68
CA ILE A 142 21.35 -19.04 1.64
C ILE A 142 19.96 -19.40 2.11
N GLN A 143 19.02 -18.47 2.00
CA GLN A 143 17.61 -18.66 2.35
C GLN A 143 16.77 -18.34 1.11
N PHE A 144 15.85 -19.24 0.79
CA PHE A 144 14.80 -19.03 -0.20
C PHE A 144 13.49 -18.91 0.55
N ASP A 145 12.66 -17.90 0.27
CA ASP A 145 11.37 -17.73 0.97
C ASP A 145 10.24 -18.58 0.33
N GLY A 146 10.43 -19.03 -0.90
CA GLY A 146 9.53 -19.93 -1.62
C GLY A 146 10.03 -20.22 -3.04
N ILE A 147 9.92 -21.47 -3.45
CA ILE A 147 10.25 -21.93 -4.80
C ILE A 147 9.16 -22.90 -5.22
N PHE A 148 8.48 -22.63 -6.33
CA PHE A 148 7.46 -23.52 -6.87
C PHE A 148 8.05 -24.37 -8.01
N ARG A 149 8.28 -25.67 -7.85
CA ARG A 149 8.34 -26.48 -6.61
C ARG A 149 9.41 -27.55 -6.76
N ASP A 150 9.48 -28.50 -5.82
CA ASP A 150 10.43 -29.63 -5.84
C ASP A 150 11.85 -29.22 -6.27
N ALA A 151 12.35 -28.18 -5.61
CA ALA A 151 13.55 -27.49 -6.02
C ALA A 151 14.79 -28.21 -5.49
N ASN A 152 15.75 -28.52 -6.36
CA ASN A 152 17.05 -29.06 -5.98
C ASN A 152 18.11 -27.94 -6.06
N ILE A 153 18.99 -27.88 -5.06
CA ILE A 153 19.88 -26.72 -4.87
C ILE A 153 21.32 -27.18 -4.70
N TRP A 154 22.25 -26.51 -5.40
CA TRP A 154 23.68 -26.76 -5.35
C TRP A 154 24.48 -25.47 -5.18
N ILE A 155 25.66 -25.59 -4.58
CA ILE A 155 26.68 -24.53 -4.59
C ILE A 155 28.03 -25.12 -4.99
N ASN A 156 28.69 -24.52 -5.98
CA ASN A 156 30.00 -24.97 -6.47
C ASN A 156 30.07 -26.48 -6.81
N GLY A 157 28.96 -27.04 -7.31
CA GLY A 157 28.81 -28.47 -7.60
C GLY A 157 28.38 -29.35 -6.41
N PHE A 158 28.36 -28.82 -5.18
CA PHE A 158 27.92 -29.55 -3.98
C PHE A 158 26.41 -29.47 -3.83
N TYR A 159 25.77 -30.63 -3.69
CA TYR A 159 24.34 -30.73 -3.42
C TYR A 159 24.04 -30.31 -1.97
N LEU A 160 23.17 -29.32 -1.82
CA LEU A 160 22.73 -28.82 -0.50
C LEU A 160 21.48 -29.54 -0.02
N GLY A 161 20.54 -29.81 -0.92
CA GLY A 161 19.30 -30.49 -0.60
C GLY A 161 18.17 -30.19 -1.57
N ASN A 162 16.98 -30.59 -1.14
CA ASN A 162 15.73 -30.44 -1.89
C ASN A 162 14.66 -29.71 -1.05
N ASN A 163 13.82 -28.93 -1.73
CA ASN A 163 12.62 -28.29 -1.16
C ASN A 163 11.37 -28.75 -1.91
N LYS A 164 10.59 -29.66 -1.31
CA LYS A 164 9.37 -30.21 -1.94
C LYS A 164 8.22 -29.21 -2.02
N SER A 165 8.05 -28.41 -0.96
CA SER A 165 6.95 -27.44 -0.87
C SER A 165 7.02 -26.40 -1.96
N GLY A 166 5.88 -26.08 -2.56
CA GLY A 166 5.73 -24.94 -3.46
C GLY A 166 5.67 -23.60 -2.72
N TYR A 167 5.40 -23.57 -1.42
CA TYR A 167 5.04 -22.35 -0.69
C TYR A 167 5.94 -22.03 0.50
N LEU A 168 6.48 -23.04 1.18
CA LEU A 168 7.50 -22.83 2.18
C LEU A 168 8.86 -22.98 1.56
N GLY A 169 9.72 -22.02 1.84
CA GLY A 169 11.10 -22.07 1.41
C GLY A 169 12.01 -22.93 2.29
N VAL A 170 13.30 -22.80 2.03
CA VAL A 170 14.35 -23.56 2.70
C VAL A 170 15.60 -22.71 2.87
N SER A 171 16.37 -23.02 3.91
CA SER A 171 17.63 -22.36 4.19
C SER A 171 18.74 -23.40 4.35
N TYR A 172 19.91 -23.13 3.76
CA TYR A 172 21.09 -23.99 3.86
C TYR A 172 22.28 -23.17 4.34
N ASP A 173 22.99 -23.70 5.33
CA ASP A 173 24.31 -23.20 5.68
C ASP A 173 25.30 -23.57 4.56
N ILE A 174 25.87 -22.56 3.92
CA ILE A 174 26.75 -22.72 2.76
C ILE A 174 28.22 -22.47 3.10
N THR A 175 28.54 -22.18 4.36
CA THR A 175 29.86 -21.69 4.79
C THR A 175 31.01 -22.55 4.30
N ASP A 176 30.86 -23.87 4.39
CA ASP A 176 31.95 -24.82 4.15
C ASP A 176 32.22 -25.05 2.65
N TYR A 177 31.30 -24.59 1.78
CA TYR A 177 31.40 -24.76 0.32
C TYR A 177 31.88 -23.50 -0.40
N LEU A 178 32.01 -22.38 0.34
CA LEU A 178 32.36 -21.09 -0.22
C LEU A 178 33.84 -20.96 -0.54
N ASN A 179 34.11 -20.36 -1.71
CA ASN A 179 35.41 -19.89 -2.11
C ASN A 179 35.54 -18.40 -1.76
N PHE A 180 36.60 -18.06 -1.04
CA PHE A 180 36.90 -16.68 -0.60
C PHE A 180 37.90 -15.95 -1.50
N THR A 181 38.47 -16.65 -2.49
CA THR A 181 39.50 -16.13 -3.40
C THR A 181 39.09 -16.20 -4.87
N LYS A 182 37.94 -16.80 -5.17
CA LYS A 182 37.36 -16.94 -6.50
C LYS A 182 35.84 -16.90 -6.41
N GLU A 183 35.20 -16.83 -7.57
CA GLU A 183 33.75 -16.82 -7.72
C GLU A 183 33.08 -18.08 -7.16
N ASN A 184 31.88 -17.90 -6.64
CA ASN A 184 30.96 -18.95 -6.21
C ASN A 184 29.77 -18.99 -7.14
N ILE A 185 29.22 -20.19 -7.34
CA ILE A 185 28.08 -20.43 -8.22
C ILE A 185 27.03 -21.18 -7.43
N ILE A 186 25.85 -20.58 -7.29
CA ILE A 186 24.65 -21.26 -6.80
C ILE A 186 23.77 -21.67 -7.97
N VAL A 187 23.21 -22.87 -7.91
CA VAL A 187 22.36 -23.46 -8.95
C VAL A 187 21.08 -23.98 -8.32
N VAL A 188 19.94 -23.69 -8.93
CA VAL A 188 18.62 -24.17 -8.52
C VAL A 188 17.92 -24.78 -9.73
N ARG A 189 17.42 -26.02 -9.59
CA ARG A 189 16.51 -26.66 -10.55
C ARG A 189 15.14 -26.76 -9.90
N ALA A 190 14.16 -26.01 -10.39
CA ALA A 190 12.75 -26.10 -9.97
C ALA A 190 11.96 -27.00 -10.93
N ASP A 191 11.13 -27.88 -10.37
CA ASP A 191 10.32 -28.85 -11.11
C ASP A 191 8.83 -28.61 -10.84
N ALA A 192 8.15 -28.01 -11.80
CA ALA A 192 6.73 -27.72 -11.77
C ALA A 192 5.92 -28.74 -12.60
N SER A 193 6.41 -29.98 -12.77
CA SER A 193 5.67 -31.02 -13.51
C SER A 193 4.44 -31.56 -12.78
N GLN A 194 4.29 -31.24 -11.48
CA GLN A 194 3.16 -31.60 -10.61
C GLN A 194 2.60 -30.37 -9.90
N TYR A 195 1.31 -30.40 -9.60
CA TYR A 195 0.60 -29.33 -8.89
C TYR A 195 0.49 -29.61 -7.38
N GLU A 196 0.41 -28.58 -6.55
CA GLU A 196 -0.05 -28.71 -5.15
C GLU A 196 -1.51 -28.29 -4.99
N GLY A 197 -2.00 -27.38 -5.82
CA GLY A 197 -3.32 -26.75 -5.74
C GLY A 197 -4.24 -27.06 -6.92
N TRP A 198 -5.35 -26.33 -6.97
CA TRP A 198 -6.32 -26.31 -8.08
C TRP A 198 -6.59 -24.86 -8.55
N PHE A 199 -5.55 -24.03 -8.50
CA PHE A 199 -5.56 -22.60 -8.80
C PHE A 199 -4.18 -22.22 -9.35
N TYR A 200 -3.99 -21.04 -9.92
CA TYR A 200 -2.67 -20.66 -10.42
C TYR A 200 -1.62 -20.54 -9.31
N GLU A 201 -0.62 -21.42 -9.34
CA GLU A 201 0.46 -21.45 -8.34
C GLU A 201 1.68 -20.61 -8.77
N GLY A 202 1.86 -20.42 -10.08
CA GLY A 202 3.08 -19.89 -10.70
C GLY A 202 4.16 -20.97 -10.83
N ALA A 203 5.37 -20.58 -11.26
CA ALA A 203 6.51 -21.50 -11.31
C ALA A 203 7.86 -20.78 -11.15
N GLY A 204 8.74 -21.35 -10.32
CA GLY A 204 10.11 -20.87 -10.10
C GLY A 204 10.38 -20.21 -8.77
N ILE A 205 11.43 -19.41 -8.69
CA ILE A 205 11.82 -18.70 -7.46
C ILE A 205 10.99 -17.41 -7.37
N TYR A 206 9.72 -17.57 -7.04
CA TYR A 206 8.71 -16.51 -7.06
C TYR A 206 8.63 -15.70 -5.74
N ARG A 207 9.51 -15.99 -4.77
CA ARG A 207 9.74 -15.16 -3.57
C ARG A 207 11.22 -14.82 -3.41
N HIS A 208 11.53 -13.96 -2.45
CA HIS A 208 12.89 -13.47 -2.21
C HIS A 208 13.90 -14.57 -1.88
N VAL A 209 15.14 -14.27 -2.22
CA VAL A 209 16.33 -15.00 -1.80
C VAL A 209 17.20 -14.09 -0.94
N TRP A 210 17.75 -14.63 0.14
CA TRP A 210 18.59 -13.89 1.08
C TRP A 210 19.94 -14.59 1.28
N LEU A 211 21.02 -13.80 1.28
CA LEU A 211 22.32 -14.23 1.76
C LEU A 211 22.53 -13.69 3.18
N ASN A 212 22.41 -14.59 4.15
CA ASN A 212 22.54 -14.31 5.57
C ASN A 212 23.99 -14.54 6.03
N GLN A 213 24.53 -13.61 6.82
CA GLN A 213 25.89 -13.65 7.36
C GLN A 213 25.84 -13.41 8.88
N PHE A 214 26.47 -14.30 9.66
CA PHE A 214 26.52 -14.21 11.12
C PHE A 214 27.81 -14.83 11.69
N ASN A 215 28.04 -14.68 13.00
CA ASN A 215 29.19 -15.28 13.69
C ASN A 215 28.92 -16.75 14.07
N ASN A 216 29.96 -17.50 14.46
CA ASN A 216 29.81 -18.89 14.92
C ASN A 216 28.90 -19.03 16.16
N VAL A 217 28.93 -18.05 17.06
CA VAL A 217 27.93 -17.93 18.12
C VAL A 217 26.87 -16.95 17.64
N ASN A 218 25.67 -17.47 17.40
CA ASN A 218 24.58 -16.73 16.78
C ASN A 218 23.21 -17.16 17.30
N ILE A 219 22.22 -16.30 17.10
CA ILE A 219 20.79 -16.59 17.28
C ILE A 219 20.34 -17.50 16.14
N LEU A 220 19.62 -18.58 16.44
CA LEU A 220 19.10 -19.47 15.39
C LEU A 220 18.14 -18.73 14.45
N GLU A 221 18.06 -19.19 13.20
CA GLU A 221 16.97 -18.83 12.28
C GLU A 221 15.61 -19.15 12.93
N ASN A 222 14.68 -18.19 12.91
CA ASN A 222 13.38 -18.27 13.61
C ASN A 222 13.50 -18.61 15.13
N GLY A 223 14.67 -18.37 15.72
CA GLY A 223 15.02 -18.70 17.10
C GLY A 223 14.55 -17.68 18.14
N VAL A 224 13.84 -16.62 17.72
CA VAL A 224 13.25 -15.64 18.63
C VAL A 224 11.74 -15.85 18.67
N PHE A 225 11.19 -16.04 19.87
CA PHE A 225 9.73 -16.06 20.09
C PHE A 225 9.36 -14.99 21.10
N VAL A 226 8.49 -14.07 20.68
CA VAL A 226 7.99 -12.97 21.49
C VAL A 226 6.48 -13.11 21.61
N ASN A 227 5.99 -13.14 22.84
CA ASN A 227 4.56 -13.04 23.12
C ASN A 227 4.31 -12.12 24.31
N ALA A 228 3.06 -11.68 24.48
CA ALA A 228 2.69 -10.82 25.59
C ALA A 228 1.36 -11.27 26.21
N THR A 229 1.28 -11.23 27.53
CA THR A 229 0.03 -11.30 28.28
C THR A 229 -0.33 -9.92 28.80
N VAL A 230 -1.62 -9.61 28.88
CA VAL A 230 -2.11 -8.31 29.37
C VAL A 230 -3.02 -8.54 30.57
N ALA A 231 -2.73 -7.86 31.68
CA ALA A 231 -3.55 -7.86 32.88
C ALA A 231 -3.42 -6.50 33.59
N ASN A 232 -4.52 -5.94 34.11
CA ASN A 232 -4.52 -4.69 34.89
C ASN A 232 -3.75 -3.52 34.22
N LYS A 233 -3.96 -3.31 32.91
CA LYS A 233 -3.26 -2.29 32.08
C LYS A 233 -1.72 -2.46 32.05
N MET A 234 -1.21 -3.64 32.34
CA MET A 234 0.20 -3.99 32.25
C MET A 234 0.37 -5.14 31.25
N ALA A 235 1.35 -5.03 30.36
CA ALA A 235 1.75 -6.14 29.51
C ALA A 235 3.03 -6.80 30.05
N THR A 236 3.00 -8.11 30.24
CA THR A 236 4.21 -8.90 30.45
C THR A 236 4.64 -9.48 29.12
N VAL A 237 5.76 -9.00 28.58
CA VAL A 237 6.35 -9.48 27.32
C VAL A 237 7.35 -10.58 27.65
N ASN A 238 7.08 -11.79 27.16
CA ASN A 238 7.97 -12.94 27.24
C ASN A 238 8.82 -13.00 25.97
N ILE A 239 10.13 -13.22 26.14
CA ILE A 239 11.11 -13.22 25.07
C ILE A 239 11.95 -14.48 25.22
N GLU A 240 11.83 -15.38 24.24
CA GLU A 240 12.70 -16.54 24.11
C GLU A 240 13.71 -16.27 23.01
N THR A 241 15.00 -16.52 23.27
CA THR A 241 16.08 -16.36 22.28
C THR A 241 16.95 -17.60 22.30
N SER A 242 16.85 -18.39 21.24
CA SER A 242 17.68 -19.58 21.01
C SER A 242 19.02 -19.17 20.39
N VAL A 243 20.11 -19.55 21.04
CA VAL A 243 21.49 -19.28 20.62
C VAL A 243 22.23 -20.59 20.42
N GLN A 244 23.06 -20.67 19.39
CA GLN A 244 23.92 -21.80 19.10
C GLN A 244 25.39 -21.41 19.06
N ASN A 245 26.28 -22.38 19.29
CA ASN A 245 27.71 -22.28 19.06
C ASN A 245 28.17 -23.30 18.02
N GLN A 246 28.51 -22.82 16.82
CA GLN A 246 29.06 -23.63 15.73
C GLN A 246 30.58 -23.46 15.58
N SER A 247 31.28 -22.99 16.62
CA SER A 247 32.75 -22.95 16.61
C SER A 247 33.35 -24.28 17.05
N LEU A 248 34.65 -24.47 16.80
CA LEU A 248 35.40 -25.68 17.21
C LEU A 248 35.69 -25.73 18.71
N TYR A 249 35.34 -24.69 19.48
CA TYR A 249 35.64 -24.59 20.89
C TYR A 249 34.42 -24.17 21.71
N PRO A 250 34.33 -24.55 22.99
CA PRO A 250 33.35 -23.97 23.89
C PRO A 250 33.47 -22.44 23.91
N SER A 251 32.33 -21.75 23.96
CA SER A 251 32.27 -20.29 23.96
C SER A 251 31.43 -19.78 25.11
N THR A 252 31.86 -18.65 25.68
CA THR A 252 31.07 -17.89 26.64
C THR A 252 30.41 -16.70 25.94
N ALA A 253 29.15 -16.48 26.25
CA ALA A 253 28.34 -15.41 25.72
C ALA A 253 27.40 -14.86 26.79
N SER A 254 26.67 -13.80 26.46
CA SER A 254 25.55 -13.32 27.24
C SER A 254 24.41 -12.86 26.33
N VAL A 255 23.18 -12.97 26.81
CA VAL A 255 21.97 -12.64 26.06
C VAL A 255 21.14 -11.63 26.83
N TYR A 256 20.66 -10.61 26.14
CA TYR A 256 19.61 -9.72 26.63
C TYR A 256 18.76 -9.22 25.47
N ALA A 257 17.61 -8.65 25.79
CA ALA A 257 16.72 -8.04 24.82
C ALA A 257 16.24 -6.68 25.32
N TYR A 258 15.88 -5.79 24.40
CA TYR A 258 15.19 -4.54 24.72
C TYR A 258 14.02 -4.28 23.78
N VAL A 259 13.03 -3.54 24.28
CA VAL A 259 11.86 -3.13 23.52
C VAL A 259 11.98 -1.66 23.13
N THR A 260 11.69 -1.32 21.88
CA THR A 260 11.57 0.06 21.42
C THR A 260 10.14 0.40 21.03
N ASN A 261 9.79 1.69 21.11
CA ASN A 261 8.60 2.19 20.43
C ASN A 261 8.80 2.18 18.90
N ARG A 262 7.74 2.55 18.15
CA ARG A 262 7.76 2.65 16.68
C ARG A 262 8.85 3.58 16.14
N ASN A 263 9.22 4.62 16.90
CA ASN A 263 10.25 5.60 16.53
C ASN A 263 11.68 5.14 16.91
N GLY A 264 11.86 3.91 17.39
CA GLY A 264 13.17 3.36 17.78
C GLY A 264 13.67 3.78 19.17
N LYS A 265 12.90 4.56 19.94
CA LYS A 265 13.26 4.90 21.33
C LYS A 265 13.14 3.63 22.20
N LYS A 266 14.24 3.22 22.82
CA LYS A 266 14.29 2.16 23.82
C LYS A 266 13.41 2.51 25.03
N ILE A 267 12.49 1.62 25.38
CA ILE A 267 11.55 1.78 26.50
C ILE A 267 12.00 0.98 27.72
N ILE A 268 12.37 -0.29 27.51
CA ILE A 268 12.71 -1.22 28.60
C ILE A 268 13.71 -2.27 28.11
N GLN A 269 14.42 -2.93 29.03
CA GLN A 269 15.42 -3.97 28.77
C GLN A 269 15.30 -5.12 29.77
N THR A 270 15.60 -6.35 29.35
CA THR A 270 15.81 -7.50 30.23
C THR A 270 17.16 -7.43 30.97
N ALA A 271 17.32 -8.24 32.01
CA ALA A 271 18.63 -8.49 32.60
C ALA A 271 19.53 -9.25 31.61
N GLU A 272 20.82 -8.93 31.60
CA GLU A 272 21.80 -9.66 30.79
C GLU A 272 22.13 -11.00 31.45
N GLN A 273 21.90 -12.10 30.73
CA GLN A 273 22.08 -13.47 31.23
C GLN A 273 23.33 -14.11 30.62
N PRO A 274 24.30 -14.57 31.44
CA PRO A 274 25.48 -15.27 30.95
C PRO A 274 25.14 -16.69 30.45
N LEU A 275 25.90 -17.16 29.47
CA LEU A 275 25.70 -18.42 28.78
C LEU A 275 27.04 -19.10 28.51
N ASN A 276 27.14 -20.39 28.85
CA ASN A 276 28.26 -21.25 28.46
C ASN A 276 27.76 -22.25 27.41
N LEU A 277 28.29 -22.18 26.20
CA LEU A 277 27.89 -23.04 25.09
C LEU A 277 29.04 -24.00 24.76
N ALA A 278 28.80 -25.30 24.91
CA ALA A 278 29.68 -26.32 24.35
C ALA A 278 29.69 -26.26 22.82
N VAL A 279 30.63 -26.98 22.19
CA VAL A 279 30.68 -27.13 20.73
C VAL A 279 29.36 -27.73 20.23
N ASN A 280 28.75 -27.12 19.22
CA ASN A 280 27.47 -27.50 18.63
C ASN A 280 26.27 -27.50 19.59
N ALA A 281 26.42 -26.93 20.80
CA ALA A 281 25.31 -26.79 21.72
C ALA A 281 24.38 -25.66 21.30
N GLN A 282 23.09 -25.86 21.57
CA GLN A 282 22.05 -24.85 21.46
C GLN A 282 21.43 -24.62 22.83
N PHE A 283 21.03 -23.39 23.13
CA PHE A 283 20.35 -23.06 24.37
C PHE A 283 19.32 -21.95 24.15
N THR A 284 18.14 -22.09 24.75
CA THR A 284 17.09 -21.08 24.70
C THR A 284 17.06 -20.29 25.99
N VAL A 285 17.41 -19.02 25.90
CA VAL A 285 17.31 -18.06 26.99
C VAL A 285 15.88 -17.53 27.07
N LYS A 286 15.24 -17.66 28.24
CA LYS A 286 13.88 -17.16 28.49
C LYS A 286 13.92 -15.94 29.42
N GLN A 287 13.40 -14.82 28.95
CA GLN A 287 13.40 -13.55 29.66
C GLN A 287 12.00 -12.92 29.62
N LYS A 288 11.75 -11.99 30.53
CA LYS A 288 10.49 -11.22 30.56
C LYS A 288 10.74 -9.76 30.95
N VAL A 289 9.89 -8.87 30.45
CA VAL A 289 9.81 -7.45 30.85
C VAL A 289 8.36 -7.03 31.01
N SER A 290 8.10 -6.04 31.87
CA SER A 290 6.75 -5.50 32.11
C SER A 290 6.63 -4.08 31.56
N LEU A 291 5.63 -3.86 30.71
CA LEU A 291 5.28 -2.56 30.14
C LEU A 291 4.02 -2.03 30.80
N ASN A 292 4.11 -0.86 31.42
CA ASN A 292 2.96 -0.16 32.00
C ASN A 292 2.18 0.58 30.91
N SER A 293 0.85 0.45 30.92
CA SER A 293 -0.06 1.09 29.97
C SER A 293 0.39 0.91 28.50
N PRO A 294 0.54 -0.35 28.05
CA PRO A 294 0.95 -0.63 26.68
C PRO A 294 -0.08 -0.06 25.70
N ARG A 295 0.38 0.43 24.54
CA ARG A 295 -0.49 0.73 23.41
C ARG A 295 -0.77 -0.59 22.69
N LEU A 296 -2.02 -1.02 22.73
CA LEU A 296 -2.41 -2.31 22.16
C LEU A 296 -2.45 -2.22 20.64
N TRP A 297 -2.16 -3.35 19.99
CA TRP A 297 -2.42 -3.54 18.57
C TRP A 297 -3.92 -3.85 18.40
N SER A 298 -4.58 -3.15 17.48
CA SER A 298 -5.95 -3.43 17.04
C SER A 298 -6.10 -3.23 15.52
N LEU A 299 -7.29 -3.51 15.00
CA LEU A 299 -7.64 -3.28 13.59
C LEU A 299 -7.58 -1.80 13.18
N GLU A 300 -7.89 -0.90 14.13
CA GLU A 300 -7.95 0.55 13.95
C GLU A 300 -6.65 1.25 14.37
N ASP A 301 -5.93 0.68 15.35
CA ASP A 301 -4.62 1.16 15.80
C ASP A 301 -3.59 0.02 15.79
N PRO A 302 -3.04 -0.33 14.62
CA PRO A 302 -2.07 -1.43 14.47
C PRO A 302 -0.68 -1.03 15.00
N TYR A 303 -0.57 -0.71 16.29
CA TYR A 303 0.66 -0.23 16.89
C TYR A 303 1.69 -1.35 17.06
N LEU A 304 2.87 -1.16 16.48
CA LEU A 304 3.98 -2.12 16.51
C LEU A 304 5.16 -1.58 17.32
N TYR A 305 5.54 -2.33 18.34
CA TYR A 305 6.82 -2.26 19.02
C TYR A 305 7.87 -3.08 18.26
N LYS A 306 9.13 -2.93 18.65
CA LYS A 306 10.23 -3.81 18.20
C LYS A 306 10.93 -4.40 19.41
N VAL A 307 11.22 -5.69 19.37
CA VAL A 307 12.09 -6.38 20.32
C VAL A 307 13.43 -6.64 19.63
N ILE A 308 14.52 -6.21 20.25
CA ILE A 308 15.87 -6.43 19.75
C ILE A 308 16.55 -7.40 20.71
N SER A 309 16.75 -8.64 20.26
CA SER A 309 17.55 -9.65 20.97
C SER A 309 19.02 -9.48 20.61
N ILE A 310 19.90 -9.52 21.62
CA ILE A 310 21.32 -9.24 21.51
C ILE A 310 22.11 -10.40 22.12
N VAL A 311 23.13 -10.87 21.40
CA VAL A 311 24.17 -11.76 21.92
C VAL A 311 25.47 -10.98 22.04
N LYS A 312 26.11 -11.05 23.20
CA LYS A 312 27.45 -10.51 23.44
C LYS A 312 28.45 -11.62 23.72
N SER A 313 29.71 -11.39 23.36
CA SER A 313 30.85 -12.17 23.84
C SER A 313 32.01 -11.23 24.12
N LYS A 314 32.71 -11.44 25.23
CA LYS A 314 33.82 -10.57 25.70
C LYS A 314 33.43 -9.08 25.74
N GLY A 315 32.22 -8.78 26.19
CA GLY A 315 31.67 -7.42 26.30
C GLY A 315 31.26 -6.76 24.97
N LYS A 316 31.47 -7.41 23.81
CA LYS A 316 31.09 -6.88 22.49
C LYS A 316 29.84 -7.58 21.97
N VAL A 317 28.97 -6.84 21.30
CA VAL A 317 27.85 -7.46 20.58
C VAL A 317 28.41 -8.28 19.43
N ILE A 318 27.93 -9.51 19.29
CA ILE A 318 28.33 -10.47 18.24
C ILE A 318 27.15 -11.00 17.43
N ASP A 319 25.91 -10.75 17.86
CA ASP A 319 24.74 -11.00 17.04
C ASP A 319 23.55 -10.16 17.51
N SER A 320 22.62 -9.89 16.59
CA SER A 320 21.36 -9.22 16.90
C SER A 320 20.26 -9.63 15.93
N VAL A 321 19.06 -9.84 16.46
CA VAL A 321 17.83 -10.07 15.69
C VAL A 321 16.76 -9.10 16.17
N GLN A 322 16.07 -8.47 15.22
CA GLN A 322 14.92 -7.60 15.48
C GLN A 322 13.63 -8.35 15.16
N THR A 323 12.67 -8.33 16.08
CA THR A 323 11.36 -8.98 15.95
C THR A 323 10.25 -7.94 16.18
N ARG A 324 9.22 -7.94 15.34
CA ARG A 324 8.03 -7.09 15.54
C ARG A 324 7.22 -7.59 16.74
N LEU A 325 6.58 -6.67 17.47
CA LEU A 325 5.69 -7.00 18.58
C LEU A 325 4.44 -6.12 18.53
N GLY A 326 3.28 -6.72 18.30
CA GLY A 326 1.98 -6.11 18.62
C GLY A 326 1.41 -6.74 19.88
N ILE A 327 1.08 -5.93 20.88
CA ILE A 327 0.52 -6.41 22.15
C ILE A 327 -0.99 -6.44 22.02
N ARG A 328 -1.60 -7.62 22.12
CA ARG A 328 -3.05 -7.81 21.98
C ARG A 328 -3.51 -9.09 22.67
N THR A 329 -4.79 -9.15 23.03
CA THR A 329 -5.45 -10.36 23.55
C THR A 329 -6.55 -10.83 22.61
N PHE A 330 -6.71 -12.15 22.52
CA PHE A 330 -7.82 -12.79 21.83
C PHE A 330 -8.60 -13.66 22.81
N ARG A 331 -9.92 -13.68 22.68
CA ARG A 331 -10.80 -14.63 23.37
C ARG A 331 -11.85 -15.14 22.39
N PHE A 332 -11.98 -16.46 22.31
CA PHE A 332 -12.97 -17.15 21.50
C PHE A 332 -14.08 -17.65 22.42
N ASP A 333 -15.30 -17.28 22.10
CA ASP A 333 -16.50 -17.55 22.87
C ASP A 333 -17.50 -18.28 21.98
N ALA A 334 -18.06 -19.38 22.47
CA ALA A 334 -18.94 -20.20 21.65
C ALA A 334 -20.33 -19.55 21.44
N GLU A 335 -20.74 -18.61 22.29
CA GLU A 335 -22.03 -17.92 22.20
C GLU A 335 -21.88 -16.50 21.62
N GLN A 336 -20.73 -15.86 21.83
CA GLN A 336 -20.50 -14.46 21.48
C GLN A 336 -19.37 -14.26 20.45
N GLY A 337 -18.76 -15.32 19.94
CA GLY A 337 -17.75 -15.22 18.90
C GLY A 337 -16.39 -14.68 19.37
N LEU A 338 -15.76 -13.79 18.59
CA LEU A 338 -14.39 -13.34 18.81
C LEU A 338 -14.34 -12.03 19.58
N PHE A 339 -13.40 -11.93 20.53
CA PHE A 339 -13.01 -10.68 21.16
C PHE A 339 -11.53 -10.38 20.92
N LEU A 340 -11.23 -9.15 20.52
CA LEU A 340 -9.89 -8.58 20.40
C LEU A 340 -9.77 -7.44 21.42
N ASN A 341 -8.86 -7.56 22.38
CA ASN A 341 -8.69 -6.59 23.47
C ASN A 341 -10.02 -6.32 24.23
N ASP A 342 -10.75 -7.41 24.54
CA ASP A 342 -12.08 -7.41 25.18
C ASP A 342 -13.21 -6.69 24.40
N LYS A 343 -12.95 -6.26 23.16
CA LYS A 343 -13.95 -5.74 22.23
C LYS A 343 -14.43 -6.87 21.32
N HIS A 344 -15.74 -7.08 21.26
CA HIS A 344 -16.34 -8.04 20.31
C HIS A 344 -16.02 -7.63 18.86
N VAL A 345 -15.59 -8.60 18.05
CA VAL A 345 -15.22 -8.43 16.64
C VAL A 345 -15.94 -9.49 15.82
N LYS A 346 -16.74 -9.03 14.86
CA LYS A 346 -17.25 -9.88 13.77
C LYS A 346 -16.18 -9.99 12.69
N ILE A 347 -15.84 -11.21 12.28
CA ILE A 347 -14.93 -11.49 11.17
C ILE A 347 -15.62 -11.17 9.84
N LYS A 348 -15.06 -10.20 9.13
CA LYS A 348 -15.43 -9.71 7.80
C LYS A 348 -14.28 -10.05 6.87
N GLY A 349 -14.08 -11.34 6.64
CA GLY A 349 -12.87 -11.89 6.06
C GLY A 349 -12.96 -12.08 4.55
N THR A 350 -11.79 -12.21 3.91
CA THR A 350 -11.67 -12.63 2.51
C THR A 350 -10.67 -13.78 2.37
N ASN A 351 -11.03 -14.78 1.55
CA ASN A 351 -10.09 -15.76 1.00
C ASN A 351 -9.36 -15.12 -0.17
N ASN A 352 -8.05 -15.35 -0.29
CA ASN A 352 -7.26 -14.73 -1.33
C ASN A 352 -6.08 -15.62 -1.76
N HIS A 353 -5.96 -15.83 -3.07
CA HIS A 353 -4.75 -16.38 -3.69
C HIS A 353 -3.68 -15.32 -3.91
N GLN A 354 -2.45 -15.78 -4.16
CA GLN A 354 -1.23 -14.97 -4.13
C GLN A 354 -0.90 -14.23 -5.43
N ASP A 355 -1.66 -14.39 -6.52
CA ASP A 355 -1.32 -13.78 -7.80
C ASP A 355 -1.95 -12.39 -8.02
N HIS A 356 -1.37 -11.64 -8.97
CA HIS A 356 -1.90 -10.37 -9.46
C HIS A 356 -1.59 -10.23 -10.95
N ALA A 357 -2.43 -9.50 -11.69
CA ALA A 357 -2.30 -9.33 -13.12
C ALA A 357 -0.89 -8.86 -13.55
N GLY A 358 -0.33 -9.53 -14.56
CA GLY A 358 0.96 -9.20 -15.15
C GLY A 358 2.22 -9.54 -14.33
N VAL A 359 2.10 -9.87 -13.04
CA VAL A 359 3.23 -10.34 -12.22
C VAL A 359 3.09 -11.78 -11.75
N GLY A 360 1.89 -12.38 -11.88
CA GLY A 360 1.63 -13.74 -11.42
C GLY A 360 1.88 -13.85 -9.92
N SER A 361 2.50 -14.94 -9.47
CA SER A 361 2.81 -15.15 -8.05
C SER A 361 4.02 -14.34 -7.56
N ALA A 362 4.83 -13.78 -8.46
CA ALA A 362 6.03 -12.99 -8.16
C ALA A 362 5.69 -11.53 -7.76
N MET A 363 4.83 -11.36 -6.75
CA MET A 363 4.34 -10.06 -6.32
C MET A 363 5.42 -9.23 -5.60
N PRO A 364 5.68 -7.98 -6.02
CA PRO A 364 6.50 -7.04 -5.25
C PRO A 364 5.88 -6.70 -3.89
N ASP A 365 6.71 -6.38 -2.89
CA ASP A 365 6.27 -6.06 -1.52
C ASP A 365 5.18 -5.00 -1.47
N ALA A 366 5.38 -3.88 -2.19
CA ALA A 366 4.43 -2.77 -2.18
C ALA A 366 3.07 -3.16 -2.79
N LEU A 367 3.01 -4.17 -3.64
CA LEU A 367 1.74 -4.70 -4.18
C LEU A 367 0.94 -5.44 -3.11
N GLN A 368 1.61 -6.08 -2.14
CA GLN A 368 0.95 -6.68 -0.97
C GLN A 368 0.23 -5.60 -0.15
N TYR A 369 0.91 -4.49 0.14
CA TYR A 369 0.33 -3.37 0.87
C TYR A 369 -0.86 -2.76 0.12
N TYR A 370 -0.73 -2.56 -1.20
CA TYR A 370 -1.82 -2.09 -2.05
C TYR A 370 -3.05 -2.99 -1.96
N ARG A 371 -2.89 -4.32 -2.14
CA ARG A 371 -4.01 -5.27 -2.08
C ARG A 371 -4.68 -5.31 -0.70
N ILE A 372 -3.90 -5.31 0.39
CA ILE A 372 -4.48 -5.25 1.74
C ILE A 372 -5.23 -3.94 1.97
N ASN A 373 -4.74 -2.81 1.45
CA ASN A 373 -5.43 -1.52 1.56
C ASN A 373 -6.79 -1.55 0.84
N LEU A 374 -6.86 -2.08 -0.39
CA LEU A 374 -8.12 -2.24 -1.11
C LEU A 374 -9.15 -3.09 -0.33
N LEU A 375 -8.71 -4.20 0.26
CA LEU A 375 -9.58 -5.04 1.10
C LEU A 375 -10.09 -4.27 2.33
N LYS A 376 -9.24 -3.45 2.97
CA LYS A 376 -9.66 -2.59 4.08
C LYS A 376 -10.65 -1.52 3.66
N GLU A 377 -10.49 -0.94 2.47
CA GLU A 377 -11.42 0.05 1.93
C GLU A 377 -12.83 -0.52 1.69
N MET A 378 -12.90 -1.80 1.31
CA MET A 378 -14.17 -2.54 1.24
C MET A 378 -14.80 -2.77 2.63
N GLY A 379 -13.99 -2.79 3.69
CA GLY A 379 -14.42 -3.11 5.04
C GLY A 379 -14.00 -4.49 5.54
N SER A 380 -13.12 -5.18 4.80
CA SER A 380 -12.54 -6.42 5.29
C SER A 380 -11.63 -6.16 6.49
N ASN A 381 -11.71 -7.04 7.49
CA ASN A 381 -10.87 -6.98 8.70
C ASN A 381 -10.10 -8.28 8.96
N ALA A 382 -10.26 -9.30 8.09
CA ALA A 382 -9.51 -10.53 8.17
C ALA A 382 -9.13 -11.06 6.78
N TYR A 383 -8.00 -11.75 6.71
CA TYR A 383 -7.45 -12.38 5.52
C TYR A 383 -7.21 -13.87 5.81
N ARG A 384 -7.64 -14.76 4.93
CA ARG A 384 -7.23 -16.17 4.94
C ARG A 384 -6.30 -16.43 3.79
N THR A 385 -5.17 -17.09 4.07
CA THR A 385 -4.13 -17.43 3.10
C THR A 385 -4.47 -18.71 2.36
N SER A 386 -5.58 -18.68 1.62
CA SER A 386 -6.14 -19.82 0.90
C SER A 386 -5.24 -20.22 -0.28
N HIS A 387 -4.62 -21.41 -0.32
CA HIS A 387 -4.54 -22.45 0.71
C HIS A 387 -3.09 -22.81 1.01
N ASN A 388 -2.30 -21.82 1.42
CA ASN A 388 -0.86 -22.00 1.56
C ASN A 388 -0.21 -21.04 2.54
N ALA A 389 1.01 -21.41 2.94
CA ALA A 389 1.90 -20.55 3.68
C ALA A 389 2.10 -19.21 2.93
N PRO A 390 1.77 -18.06 3.54
CA PRO A 390 1.91 -16.75 2.91
C PRO A 390 3.37 -16.35 2.76
N THR A 391 3.62 -15.28 2.02
CA THR A 391 4.93 -14.61 2.03
C THR A 391 5.07 -13.74 3.29
N PRO A 392 6.28 -13.58 3.86
CA PRO A 392 6.49 -12.71 5.03
C PRO A 392 6.03 -11.26 4.85
N GLU A 393 6.08 -10.75 3.62
CA GLU A 393 5.71 -9.38 3.24
C GLU A 393 4.20 -9.16 3.35
N LEU A 394 3.38 -10.17 3.02
CA LEU A 394 1.93 -10.15 3.21
C LEU A 394 1.58 -10.03 4.70
N LEU A 395 2.22 -10.84 5.54
CA LEU A 395 2.02 -10.77 6.99
C LEU A 395 2.50 -9.42 7.56
N ALA A 396 3.60 -8.87 7.04
CA ALA A 396 4.06 -7.54 7.41
C ALA A 396 3.08 -6.43 7.00
N ALA A 397 2.42 -6.55 5.84
CA ALA A 397 1.36 -5.65 5.41
C ALA A 397 0.15 -5.75 6.36
N CYS A 398 -0.32 -6.97 6.67
CA CYS A 398 -1.43 -7.21 7.59
C CYS A 398 -1.15 -6.67 9.01
N ASP A 399 0.05 -6.89 9.53
CA ASP A 399 0.48 -6.34 10.83
C ASP A 399 0.43 -4.81 10.86
N SER A 400 0.90 -4.18 9.78
CA SER A 400 1.08 -2.72 9.70
C SER A 400 -0.23 -2.00 9.41
N LEU A 401 -1.13 -2.63 8.65
CA LEU A 401 -2.40 -2.08 8.23
C LEU A 401 -3.54 -2.46 9.18
N GLY A 402 -3.36 -3.44 10.06
CA GLY A 402 -4.40 -3.88 11.00
C GLY A 402 -5.43 -4.77 10.31
N MET A 403 -4.98 -5.95 9.88
CA MET A 403 -5.77 -7.02 9.26
C MET A 403 -5.51 -8.31 10.06
N LEU A 404 -6.56 -9.01 10.51
CA LEU A 404 -6.39 -10.32 11.14
C LEU A 404 -6.01 -11.38 10.09
N VAL A 405 -5.20 -12.36 10.45
CA VAL A 405 -4.80 -13.43 9.52
C VAL A 405 -5.13 -14.81 10.08
N MET A 406 -5.86 -15.60 9.28
CA MET A 406 -5.93 -17.05 9.42
C MET A 406 -4.87 -17.65 8.49
N ASP A 407 -3.77 -18.08 9.09
CA ASP A 407 -2.58 -18.55 8.37
C ASP A 407 -2.66 -20.07 8.19
N GLU A 408 -2.51 -20.54 6.95
CA GLU A 408 -2.97 -21.86 6.53
C GLU A 408 -1.86 -22.77 6.02
N GLN A 409 -1.86 -23.99 6.54
CA GLN A 409 -1.09 -25.12 6.03
C GLN A 409 -1.77 -25.73 4.80
N ARG A 410 -0.99 -26.08 3.78
CA ARG A 410 -1.52 -26.61 2.50
C ARG A 410 -2.27 -27.93 2.63
N LEU A 411 -1.70 -28.93 3.30
CA LEU A 411 -2.30 -30.27 3.46
C LEU A 411 -2.36 -30.72 4.91
N LEU A 412 -3.44 -31.43 5.27
CA LEU A 412 -3.57 -32.12 6.56
C LEU A 412 -2.77 -33.44 6.55
N ASN A 413 -1.49 -33.37 6.90
CA ASN A 413 -0.60 -34.52 6.80
C ASN A 413 0.47 -34.51 7.91
N SER A 414 0.68 -35.66 8.56
CA SER A 414 1.59 -35.81 9.70
C SER A 414 2.88 -36.57 9.39
N SER A 415 3.21 -36.79 8.11
CA SER A 415 4.50 -37.36 7.73
C SER A 415 5.65 -36.38 8.02
N PRO A 416 6.91 -36.85 8.13
CA PRO A 416 8.04 -35.99 8.49
C PRO A 416 8.18 -34.73 7.61
N GLU A 417 7.89 -34.84 6.31
CA GLU A 417 7.93 -33.72 5.36
C GLU A 417 6.90 -32.64 5.73
N TYR A 418 5.61 -33.00 5.86
CA TYR A 418 4.55 -32.03 6.12
C TYR A 418 4.57 -31.51 7.57
N ILE A 419 5.02 -32.31 8.54
CA ILE A 419 5.31 -31.81 9.89
C ILE A 419 6.43 -30.78 9.83
N ASN A 420 7.51 -31.03 9.10
CA ASN A 420 8.59 -30.06 8.95
C ASN A 420 8.11 -28.75 8.32
N GLN A 421 7.24 -28.83 7.30
CA GLN A 421 6.59 -27.66 6.71
C GLN A 421 5.76 -26.91 7.75
N PHE A 422 4.89 -27.59 8.49
CA PHE A 422 4.07 -26.96 9.53
C PHE A 422 4.91 -26.34 10.65
N GLU A 423 6.03 -26.97 11.04
CA GLU A 423 6.96 -26.37 12.01
C GLU A 423 7.60 -25.08 11.47
N LYS A 424 8.03 -25.08 10.21
CA LYS A 424 8.63 -23.91 9.56
C LYS A 424 7.63 -22.76 9.48
N LEU A 425 6.39 -23.04 9.07
CA LEU A 425 5.29 -22.07 9.04
C LEU A 425 5.13 -21.40 10.41
N ILE A 426 4.85 -22.19 11.46
CA ILE A 426 4.61 -21.63 12.79
C ILE A 426 5.84 -20.88 13.32
N LYS A 427 7.05 -21.44 13.19
CA LYS A 427 8.26 -20.79 13.73
C LYS A 427 8.55 -19.46 13.05
N ARG A 428 8.38 -19.38 11.72
CA ARG A 428 8.51 -18.16 10.94
C ARG A 428 7.48 -17.12 11.37
N ASP A 429 6.23 -17.55 11.55
CA ASP A 429 5.10 -16.61 11.55
C ASP A 429 4.55 -16.26 12.95
N ARG A 430 4.83 -17.07 13.98
CA ARG A 430 4.25 -16.91 15.35
C ARG A 430 4.46 -15.56 16.02
N ASN A 431 5.39 -14.73 15.54
CA ASN A 431 5.62 -13.38 16.05
C ASN A 431 4.72 -12.30 15.42
N HIS A 432 3.99 -12.60 14.34
CA HIS A 432 3.11 -11.64 13.67
C HIS A 432 1.84 -11.39 14.51
N PRO A 433 1.59 -10.15 15.00
CA PRO A 433 0.41 -9.84 15.81
C PRO A 433 -0.91 -10.02 15.07
N SER A 434 -0.91 -9.88 13.73
CA SER A 434 -2.09 -10.07 12.87
C SER A 434 -2.64 -11.49 12.91
N ILE A 435 -1.77 -12.50 13.01
CA ILE A 435 -2.20 -13.89 13.07
C ILE A 435 -2.98 -14.10 14.36
N PHE A 436 -4.22 -14.57 14.24
CA PHE A 436 -5.09 -14.89 15.37
C PHE A 436 -5.41 -16.38 15.46
N MET A 437 -5.19 -17.13 14.36
CA MET A 437 -5.51 -18.55 14.26
C MET A 437 -4.67 -19.24 13.18
N TRP A 438 -4.36 -20.51 13.41
CA TRP A 438 -3.74 -21.41 12.43
C TRP A 438 -4.80 -22.30 11.77
N SER A 439 -4.77 -22.45 10.45
CA SER A 439 -5.58 -23.46 9.74
C SER A 439 -4.71 -24.66 9.40
N ILE A 440 -5.14 -25.87 9.80
CA ILE A 440 -4.36 -27.10 9.64
C ILE A 440 -4.61 -27.84 8.31
N GLY A 441 -5.47 -27.29 7.45
CA GLY A 441 -5.80 -27.85 6.13
C GLY A 441 -7.16 -27.36 5.63
N ASN A 442 -7.44 -27.68 4.37
CA ASN A 442 -8.66 -27.31 3.65
C ASN A 442 -9.23 -28.50 2.86
N GLU A 443 -10.51 -28.82 3.06
CA GLU A 443 -11.32 -29.72 2.21
C GLU A 443 -10.68 -31.07 1.85
N GLU A 444 -10.07 -31.72 2.84
CA GLU A 444 -9.45 -33.04 2.73
C GLU A 444 -10.51 -34.15 2.70
N GLY A 445 -11.32 -34.16 1.64
CA GLY A 445 -12.56 -34.94 1.51
C GLY A 445 -12.43 -36.44 1.80
N TYR A 446 -11.27 -37.03 1.51
CA TYR A 446 -11.00 -38.45 1.77
C TYR A 446 -10.85 -38.80 3.26
N ILE A 447 -10.52 -37.84 4.12
CA ILE A 447 -10.10 -38.10 5.50
C ILE A 447 -10.84 -37.26 6.56
N GLN A 448 -11.42 -36.13 6.19
CA GLN A 448 -11.93 -35.14 7.15
C GLN A 448 -13.06 -35.64 8.07
N SER A 449 -13.86 -36.62 7.64
CA SER A 449 -15.00 -37.18 8.38
C SER A 449 -14.71 -38.52 9.07
N ASN A 450 -13.45 -38.98 9.08
CA ASN A 450 -13.09 -40.30 9.60
C ASN A 450 -11.93 -40.29 10.62
N SER A 451 -11.64 -41.45 11.19
CA SER A 451 -10.64 -41.59 12.25
C SER A 451 -9.20 -41.26 11.81
N VAL A 452 -8.89 -41.33 10.52
CA VAL A 452 -7.57 -40.94 9.98
C VAL A 452 -7.41 -39.43 10.09
N GLY A 453 -8.37 -38.65 9.57
CA GLY A 453 -8.35 -37.19 9.68
C GLY A 453 -8.28 -36.73 11.14
N LYS A 454 -9.04 -37.38 12.04
CA LYS A 454 -8.98 -37.11 13.49
C LYS A 454 -7.56 -37.24 14.05
N ARG A 455 -6.85 -38.33 13.77
CA ARG A 455 -5.49 -38.58 14.30
C ARG A 455 -4.46 -37.60 13.72
N LEU A 456 -4.59 -37.26 12.43
CA LEU A 456 -3.75 -36.27 11.77
C LEU A 456 -3.95 -34.89 12.42
N ALA A 457 -5.19 -34.47 12.61
CA ALA A 457 -5.52 -33.22 13.28
C ALA A 457 -4.97 -33.17 14.72
N GLN A 458 -5.12 -34.23 15.51
CA GLN A 458 -4.54 -34.32 16.86
C GLN A 458 -3.02 -34.12 16.85
N THR A 459 -2.33 -34.68 15.85
CA THR A 459 -0.87 -34.56 15.73
C THR A 459 -0.47 -33.12 15.41
N LEU A 460 -1.13 -32.47 14.46
CA LEU A 460 -0.86 -31.07 14.13
C LEU A 460 -1.23 -30.14 15.30
N LEU A 461 -2.34 -30.37 15.99
CA LEU A 461 -2.73 -29.59 17.18
C LEU A 461 -1.70 -29.71 18.31
N ALA A 462 -1.17 -30.90 18.55
CA ALA A 462 -0.09 -31.10 19.52
C ALA A 462 1.17 -30.32 19.13
N LYS A 463 1.56 -30.38 17.85
CA LYS A 463 2.71 -29.65 17.32
C LYS A 463 2.51 -28.13 17.37
N GLN A 464 1.32 -27.65 17.06
CA GLN A 464 0.98 -26.23 17.16
C GLN A 464 1.11 -25.74 18.61
N LYS A 465 0.57 -26.49 19.58
CA LYS A 465 0.67 -26.14 21.01
C LYS A 465 2.11 -26.14 21.53
N GLU A 466 2.96 -27.03 20.99
CA GLU A 466 4.39 -27.05 21.30
C GLU A 466 5.10 -25.77 20.80
N LEU A 467 4.79 -25.32 19.59
CA LEU A 467 5.53 -24.25 18.91
C LEU A 467 4.98 -22.85 19.13
N ASP A 468 3.66 -22.71 19.28
CA ASP A 468 2.95 -21.47 19.58
C ASP A 468 1.72 -21.74 20.45
N PRO A 469 1.86 -21.84 21.79
CA PRO A 469 0.72 -22.04 22.68
C PRO A 469 -0.18 -20.80 22.83
N THR A 470 0.13 -19.69 22.15
CA THR A 470 -0.57 -18.40 22.32
C THR A 470 -1.72 -18.18 21.35
N ARG A 471 -1.88 -19.09 20.38
CA ARG A 471 -2.96 -19.12 19.40
C ARG A 471 -3.62 -20.48 19.38
N THR A 472 -4.80 -20.52 18.78
CA THR A 472 -5.57 -21.75 18.57
C THR A 472 -5.56 -22.12 17.08
N SER A 473 -6.17 -23.26 16.76
CA SER A 473 -6.28 -23.76 15.39
C SER A 473 -7.73 -24.01 14.96
N THR A 474 -7.96 -23.95 13.65
CA THR A 474 -9.17 -24.43 12.97
C THR A 474 -8.81 -25.34 11.79
N TYR A 475 -9.84 -25.86 11.12
CA TYR A 475 -9.76 -26.64 9.90
C TYR A 475 -10.96 -26.22 9.02
N ALA A 476 -10.69 -25.97 7.75
CA ALA A 476 -11.70 -25.54 6.79
C ALA A 476 -12.39 -26.78 6.18
N ALA A 477 -13.66 -27.02 6.53
CA ALA A 477 -14.39 -28.21 6.12
C ALA A 477 -15.68 -27.87 5.38
N ASP A 478 -15.87 -28.46 4.20
CA ASP A 478 -17.07 -28.40 3.35
C ASP A 478 -18.22 -29.32 3.81
N LEU A 479 -18.28 -29.57 5.12
CA LEU A 479 -19.27 -30.42 5.78
C LEU A 479 -20.37 -29.59 6.45
N GLY A 480 -21.61 -30.07 6.36
CA GLY A 480 -22.74 -29.50 7.12
C GLY A 480 -22.68 -29.85 8.61
N ASN A 481 -23.79 -30.36 9.17
CA ASN A 481 -23.84 -30.76 10.57
C ASN A 481 -23.19 -32.14 10.80
N VAL A 482 -21.86 -32.23 10.66
CA VAL A 482 -21.08 -33.47 10.83
C VAL A 482 -20.00 -33.26 11.90
N PHE A 483 -20.09 -34.01 13.00
CA PHE A 483 -19.15 -33.93 14.12
C PHE A 483 -17.94 -34.86 13.98
N GLN A 484 -18.12 -36.01 13.34
CA GLN A 484 -17.12 -37.08 13.24
C GLN A 484 -15.86 -36.66 12.47
N GLY A 485 -14.70 -37.22 12.84
CA GLY A 485 -13.42 -36.98 12.18
C GLY A 485 -12.65 -35.80 12.76
N VAL A 486 -12.23 -34.85 11.92
CA VAL A 486 -11.44 -33.67 12.33
C VAL A 486 -12.23 -32.78 13.28
N ASN A 487 -13.55 -32.66 13.06
CA ASN A 487 -14.43 -31.79 13.85
C ASN A 487 -14.55 -32.20 15.33
N GLU A 488 -14.25 -33.46 15.66
CA GLU A 488 -14.27 -33.97 17.05
C GLU A 488 -13.16 -33.38 17.92
N VAL A 489 -12.06 -32.92 17.30
CA VAL A 489 -10.82 -32.54 18.01
C VAL A 489 -10.41 -31.10 17.74
N ILE A 490 -10.94 -30.49 16.68
CA ILE A 490 -10.59 -29.12 16.33
C ILE A 490 -11.16 -28.13 17.36
N PRO A 491 -10.37 -27.19 17.90
CA PRO A 491 -10.87 -26.23 18.89
C PRO A 491 -11.97 -25.31 18.36
N ILE A 492 -11.90 -24.95 17.08
CA ILE A 492 -12.85 -24.06 16.40
C ILE A 492 -13.34 -24.75 15.13
N ARG A 493 -14.66 -24.91 15.00
CA ARG A 493 -15.31 -25.53 13.85
C ARG A 493 -15.36 -24.52 12.67
N GLY A 494 -14.72 -24.87 11.57
CA GLY A 494 -14.71 -24.07 10.33
C GLY A 494 -15.64 -24.60 9.25
N PHE A 495 -16.59 -23.78 8.79
CA PHE A 495 -17.50 -24.13 7.70
C PHE A 495 -17.00 -23.55 6.38
N ASN A 496 -16.79 -24.40 5.38
CA ASN A 496 -16.78 -23.97 3.98
C ASN A 496 -18.20 -24.12 3.45
N TYR A 497 -18.78 -23.01 3.02
CA TYR A 497 -20.16 -22.90 2.58
C TYR A 497 -21.11 -23.46 3.65
N ARG A 498 -22.17 -24.16 3.22
CA ARG A 498 -23.08 -24.90 4.12
C ARG A 498 -23.71 -24.00 5.20
N GLU A 499 -23.94 -22.72 4.88
CA GLU A 499 -24.49 -21.74 5.82
C GLU A 499 -25.81 -22.20 6.46
N TYR A 500 -26.60 -22.98 5.72
CA TYR A 500 -27.85 -23.58 6.19
C TYR A 500 -27.69 -24.54 7.38
N ALA A 501 -26.50 -25.11 7.60
CA ALA A 501 -26.25 -26.11 8.65
C ALA A 501 -25.64 -25.53 9.94
N VAL A 502 -25.20 -24.26 9.93
CA VAL A 502 -24.42 -23.67 11.03
C VAL A 502 -25.23 -23.60 12.32
N ALA A 503 -26.51 -23.19 12.23
CA ALA A 503 -27.39 -23.08 13.39
C ALA A 503 -27.65 -24.46 14.06
N ASP A 504 -27.92 -25.48 13.25
CA ASP A 504 -28.15 -26.85 13.74
C ASP A 504 -26.89 -27.47 14.36
N TYR A 505 -25.72 -27.19 13.78
CA TYR A 505 -24.45 -27.61 14.37
C TYR A 505 -24.21 -26.93 15.71
N HIS A 506 -24.36 -25.60 15.79
CA HIS A 506 -24.16 -24.87 17.04
C HIS A 506 -25.12 -25.37 18.14
N LYS A 507 -26.39 -25.62 17.79
CA LYS A 507 -27.38 -26.19 18.72
C LYS A 507 -26.95 -27.56 19.27
N SER A 508 -26.33 -28.40 18.44
CA SER A 508 -25.87 -29.74 18.84
C SER A 508 -24.50 -29.72 19.55
N HIS A 509 -23.69 -28.70 19.32
CA HIS A 509 -22.33 -28.55 19.86
C HIS A 509 -22.09 -27.13 20.43
N PRO A 510 -22.89 -26.69 21.43
CA PRO A 510 -22.94 -25.28 21.85
C PRO A 510 -21.65 -24.76 22.47
N ASN A 511 -20.74 -25.66 22.88
CA ASN A 511 -19.46 -25.31 23.51
C ASN A 511 -18.31 -25.17 22.51
N GLN A 512 -18.52 -25.47 21.22
CA GLN A 512 -17.50 -25.37 20.19
C GLN A 512 -17.75 -24.11 19.34
N PRO A 513 -16.86 -23.10 19.39
CA PRO A 513 -17.01 -21.89 18.57
C PRO A 513 -17.01 -22.19 17.07
N VAL A 514 -17.80 -21.43 16.30
CA VAL A 514 -17.98 -21.64 14.86
C VAL A 514 -17.56 -20.41 14.03
N ILE A 515 -16.89 -20.66 12.91
CA ILE A 515 -16.46 -19.64 11.93
C ILE A 515 -16.76 -20.12 10.51
N GLY A 516 -17.07 -19.19 9.60
CA GLY A 516 -17.09 -19.49 8.18
C GLY A 516 -15.70 -19.37 7.59
N THR A 517 -15.06 -20.48 7.25
CA THR A 517 -13.72 -20.51 6.63
C THR A 517 -13.77 -20.24 5.12
N GLU A 518 -14.88 -20.57 4.46
CA GLU A 518 -15.25 -20.10 3.11
C GLU A 518 -16.74 -19.83 3.07
N MET A 519 -17.16 -18.69 2.51
CA MET A 519 -18.55 -18.27 2.47
C MET A 519 -18.85 -17.54 1.16
N GLY A 520 -20.12 -17.49 0.74
CA GLY A 520 -20.48 -16.90 -0.54
C GLY A 520 -20.01 -17.77 -1.71
N SER A 521 -19.10 -17.25 -2.55
CA SER A 521 -18.76 -17.77 -3.89
C SER A 521 -19.72 -17.34 -4.99
N THR A 522 -20.31 -16.14 -4.87
CA THR A 522 -20.99 -15.49 -5.99
C THR A 522 -20.01 -15.29 -7.15
N VAL A 523 -20.43 -15.60 -8.37
CA VAL A 523 -19.64 -15.38 -9.58
C VAL A 523 -20.14 -14.16 -10.34
N THR A 524 -19.24 -13.21 -10.63
CA THR A 524 -19.56 -11.92 -11.28
C THR A 524 -18.45 -11.50 -12.26
N THR A 525 -18.80 -10.78 -13.33
CA THR A 525 -17.82 -10.17 -14.27
C THR A 525 -18.00 -8.66 -14.27
N ARG A 526 -16.96 -7.90 -13.94
CA ARG A 526 -17.05 -6.44 -13.73
C ARG A 526 -17.75 -5.74 -14.89
N GLY A 527 -18.84 -5.01 -14.60
CA GLY A 527 -19.56 -4.19 -15.58
C GLY A 527 -20.39 -4.95 -16.62
N ILE A 528 -20.52 -6.28 -16.50
CA ILE A 528 -21.40 -7.08 -17.37
C ILE A 528 -22.74 -7.26 -16.67
N TYR A 529 -23.86 -7.09 -17.37
CA TYR A 529 -25.20 -7.19 -16.77
C TYR A 529 -26.13 -8.16 -17.50
N VAL A 530 -25.62 -8.80 -18.54
CA VAL A 530 -26.30 -9.84 -19.31
C VAL A 530 -25.30 -10.97 -19.48
N ALA A 531 -25.71 -12.20 -19.20
CA ALA A 531 -24.85 -13.36 -19.38
C ALA A 531 -24.47 -13.52 -20.86
N ASP A 532 -23.20 -13.83 -21.12
CA ASP A 532 -22.67 -14.10 -22.46
C ASP A 532 -21.88 -15.41 -22.39
N SER A 533 -22.46 -16.52 -22.84
CA SER A 533 -21.81 -17.83 -22.78
C SER A 533 -20.70 -18.02 -23.81
N ILE A 534 -20.62 -17.15 -24.84
CA ILE A 534 -19.59 -17.23 -25.88
C ILE A 534 -18.32 -16.57 -25.38
N ARG A 535 -18.45 -15.36 -24.82
CA ARG A 535 -17.34 -14.67 -24.14
C ARG A 535 -17.11 -15.16 -22.72
N ALA A 536 -18.04 -15.98 -22.22
CA ALA A 536 -18.01 -16.58 -20.90
C ALA A 536 -18.01 -15.52 -19.77
N TYR A 537 -18.98 -14.61 -19.85
CA TYR A 537 -19.24 -13.57 -18.87
C TYR A 537 -20.50 -13.88 -18.07
N VAL A 538 -20.42 -13.59 -16.77
CA VAL A 538 -21.52 -13.72 -15.81
C VAL A 538 -21.97 -12.33 -15.33
N PRO A 539 -23.27 -12.11 -15.09
CA PRO A 539 -23.78 -10.81 -14.62
C PRO A 539 -23.12 -10.33 -13.31
N ASP A 540 -22.84 -9.04 -13.23
CA ASP A 540 -22.26 -8.31 -12.11
C ASP A 540 -23.33 -7.95 -11.07
N GLN A 541 -24.07 -8.97 -10.62
CA GLN A 541 -25.09 -8.85 -9.60
C GLN A 541 -25.06 -10.10 -8.71
N ASP A 542 -25.50 -9.99 -7.46
CA ASP A 542 -25.53 -11.10 -6.51
C ASP A 542 -26.71 -12.04 -6.82
N ILE A 543 -26.66 -12.68 -8.00
CA ILE A 543 -27.74 -13.53 -8.53
C ILE A 543 -27.24 -14.92 -8.94
N THR A 544 -25.93 -15.11 -9.12
CA THR A 544 -25.34 -16.38 -9.56
C THR A 544 -24.30 -16.87 -8.55
N ALA A 545 -24.46 -18.10 -8.07
CA ALA A 545 -23.47 -18.81 -7.27
C ALA A 545 -23.43 -20.28 -7.71
N PRO A 546 -22.28 -20.98 -7.61
CA PRO A 546 -22.20 -22.41 -7.87
C PRO A 546 -23.10 -23.23 -6.94
N TRP A 547 -23.46 -24.45 -7.37
CA TRP A 547 -24.43 -25.30 -6.66
C TRP A 547 -24.01 -25.70 -5.23
N TRP A 548 -22.71 -25.67 -4.91
CA TRP A 548 -22.19 -25.99 -3.58
C TRP A 548 -22.16 -24.79 -2.63
N ALA A 549 -22.37 -23.59 -3.15
CA ALA A 549 -22.08 -22.33 -2.51
C ALA A 549 -23.34 -21.46 -2.36
N SER A 550 -23.20 -20.17 -2.07
CA SER A 550 -24.32 -19.26 -1.87
C SER A 550 -24.05 -17.84 -2.32
N LYS A 551 -25.12 -17.05 -2.42
CA LYS A 551 -25.05 -15.61 -2.66
C LYS A 551 -24.50 -14.88 -1.43
N ALA A 552 -23.90 -13.71 -1.65
CA ALA A 552 -23.37 -12.88 -0.57
C ALA A 552 -24.46 -12.48 0.44
N GLU A 553 -25.66 -12.13 -0.04
CA GLU A 553 -26.79 -11.79 0.81
C GLU A 553 -27.29 -12.95 1.67
N THR A 554 -27.26 -14.17 1.11
CA THR A 554 -27.79 -15.36 1.78
C THR A 554 -27.01 -15.71 3.04
N TRP A 555 -25.69 -15.89 2.96
CA TRP A 555 -24.91 -16.29 4.13
C TRP A 555 -24.72 -15.13 5.12
N TRP A 556 -24.54 -13.89 4.62
CA TRP A 556 -24.20 -12.76 5.49
C TRP A 556 -25.38 -12.36 6.36
N THR A 557 -26.61 -12.41 5.86
CA THR A 557 -27.81 -12.14 6.68
C THR A 557 -27.87 -13.10 7.88
N LEU A 558 -27.56 -14.38 7.66
CA LEU A 558 -27.49 -15.38 8.74
C LEU A 558 -26.33 -15.08 9.69
N ALA A 559 -25.12 -14.87 9.16
CA ALA A 559 -23.95 -14.64 10.00
C ALA A 559 -24.06 -13.34 10.81
N ALA A 560 -24.52 -12.23 10.22
CA ALA A 560 -24.59 -10.91 10.83
C ALA A 560 -25.48 -10.89 12.09
N GLU A 561 -26.59 -11.61 12.07
CA GLU A 561 -27.61 -11.59 13.14
C GLU A 561 -27.28 -12.54 14.30
N ASN A 562 -26.41 -13.53 14.09
CA ASN A 562 -26.13 -14.58 15.08
C ASN A 562 -24.79 -14.35 15.79
N PRO A 563 -24.76 -13.98 17.10
CA PRO A 563 -23.50 -13.69 17.81
C PRO A 563 -22.55 -14.88 17.94
N TYR A 564 -23.07 -16.10 18.06
CA TYR A 564 -22.27 -17.33 18.18
C TYR A 564 -21.45 -17.63 16.92
N TRP A 565 -21.93 -17.13 15.77
CA TRP A 565 -21.19 -17.22 14.53
C TRP A 565 -20.21 -16.06 14.44
N MET A 566 -18.92 -16.35 14.50
CA MET A 566 -17.86 -15.33 14.49
C MET A 566 -17.87 -14.43 13.25
N GLY A 567 -18.61 -14.77 12.20
CA GLY A 567 -18.48 -14.23 10.85
C GLY A 567 -17.72 -15.23 9.98
N GLY A 568 -17.05 -14.75 8.93
CA GLY A 568 -16.31 -15.65 8.06
C GLY A 568 -15.54 -14.98 6.93
N PHE A 569 -14.97 -15.80 6.06
CA PHE A 569 -14.16 -15.39 4.92
C PHE A 569 -14.87 -15.67 3.61
N ILE A 570 -15.07 -14.66 2.78
CA ILE A 570 -15.76 -14.82 1.49
C ILE A 570 -14.81 -15.45 0.46
N TRP A 571 -15.32 -16.29 -0.43
CA TRP A 571 -14.63 -16.75 -1.63
C TRP A 571 -15.02 -15.83 -2.79
N THR A 572 -14.21 -14.89 -3.26
CA THR A 572 -12.87 -14.46 -2.76
C THR A 572 -12.76 -12.93 -2.70
N GLY A 573 -11.67 -12.40 -2.15
CA GLY A 573 -11.39 -10.96 -2.12
C GLY A 573 -11.02 -10.39 -3.50
N PHE A 574 -10.19 -11.11 -4.26
CA PHE A 574 -9.79 -10.78 -5.62
C PHE A 574 -10.01 -11.99 -6.52
N ASP A 575 -10.40 -11.75 -7.78
CA ASP A 575 -10.23 -12.78 -8.80
C ASP A 575 -8.76 -13.17 -8.87
N TYR A 576 -8.52 -14.41 -9.28
CA TYR A 576 -7.21 -15.00 -9.40
C TYR A 576 -7.16 -15.81 -10.69
N ARG A 577 -5.97 -16.07 -11.20
CA ARG A 577 -5.82 -16.90 -12.40
C ARG A 577 -6.22 -18.35 -12.10
N GLY A 578 -6.90 -18.98 -13.06
CA GLY A 578 -7.39 -20.34 -12.91
C GLY A 578 -8.77 -20.42 -12.26
N GLU A 579 -9.19 -21.66 -11.95
CA GLU A 579 -10.53 -21.99 -11.44
C GLU A 579 -11.69 -21.17 -12.09
N PRO A 580 -11.85 -21.21 -13.44
CA PRO A 580 -12.71 -20.28 -14.19
C PRO A 580 -14.23 -20.57 -14.06
N THR A 581 -14.67 -21.08 -12.92
CA THR A 581 -16.08 -21.41 -12.63
C THR A 581 -16.97 -20.17 -12.82
N PRO A 582 -18.12 -20.29 -13.52
CA PRO A 582 -18.81 -21.52 -13.91
C PRO A 582 -18.43 -22.06 -15.30
N TYR A 583 -17.52 -21.37 -15.99
CA TYR A 583 -17.15 -21.68 -17.35
C TYR A 583 -15.80 -22.39 -17.42
N LYS A 584 -15.29 -22.50 -18.64
CA LYS A 584 -13.98 -23.03 -18.99
C LYS A 584 -13.37 -22.06 -20.02
N TRP A 585 -12.50 -22.53 -20.91
CA TRP A 585 -12.06 -21.78 -22.08
C TRP A 585 -13.24 -21.05 -22.76
N PRO A 586 -13.14 -19.74 -23.06
CA PRO A 586 -11.93 -18.91 -23.05
C PRO A 586 -11.56 -18.27 -21.70
N ASN A 587 -12.29 -18.49 -20.61
CA ASN A 587 -11.90 -17.92 -19.33
C ASN A 587 -10.59 -18.54 -18.81
N ILE A 588 -9.68 -17.67 -18.39
CA ILE A 588 -8.38 -18.03 -17.80
C ILE A 588 -8.26 -17.59 -16.34
N ASN A 589 -9.20 -16.79 -15.83
CA ASN A 589 -9.28 -16.33 -14.46
C ASN A 589 -10.64 -16.70 -13.85
N SER A 590 -10.71 -16.68 -12.53
CA SER A 590 -11.93 -16.92 -11.77
C SER A 590 -12.90 -15.73 -11.86
N HIS A 591 -14.15 -15.97 -11.43
CA HIS A 591 -15.21 -14.94 -11.33
C HIS A 591 -15.64 -14.63 -9.88
N PHE A 592 -15.01 -15.27 -8.90
CA PHE A 592 -15.43 -15.26 -7.50
C PHE A 592 -15.08 -13.98 -6.75
N GLY A 593 -14.07 -13.26 -7.22
CA GLY A 593 -13.56 -12.08 -6.56
C GLY A 593 -14.61 -10.98 -6.49
N VAL A 594 -14.74 -10.36 -5.32
CA VAL A 594 -15.50 -9.11 -5.18
C VAL A 594 -14.83 -7.93 -5.89
N MET A 595 -13.53 -8.07 -6.16
CA MET A 595 -12.76 -7.26 -7.09
C MET A 595 -12.18 -8.16 -8.18
N ASP A 596 -11.93 -7.60 -9.36
CA ASP A 596 -11.19 -8.33 -10.40
C ASP A 596 -9.70 -8.51 -10.05
N VAL A 597 -8.95 -9.22 -10.90
CA VAL A 597 -7.53 -9.54 -10.67
C VAL A 597 -6.60 -8.30 -10.67
N CYS A 598 -7.10 -7.14 -11.10
CA CYS A 598 -6.39 -5.85 -10.99
C CYS A 598 -6.78 -5.08 -9.72
N GLY A 599 -7.77 -5.55 -8.97
CA GLY A 599 -8.33 -4.89 -7.81
C GLY A 599 -9.42 -3.86 -8.13
N PHE A 600 -10.01 -3.88 -9.33
CA PHE A 600 -11.15 -3.01 -9.61
C PHE A 600 -12.44 -3.60 -9.00
N PRO A 601 -13.26 -2.79 -8.32
CA PRO A 601 -14.46 -3.28 -7.66
C PRO A 601 -15.51 -3.76 -8.68
N LYS A 602 -16.12 -4.91 -8.37
CA LYS A 602 -17.37 -5.39 -8.97
C LYS A 602 -18.55 -4.89 -8.12
N ASN A 603 -19.80 -5.07 -8.55
CA ASN A 603 -20.94 -4.53 -7.80
C ASN A 603 -21.11 -5.13 -6.40
N ILE A 604 -20.77 -6.41 -6.25
CA ILE A 604 -20.82 -7.13 -4.97
C ILE A 604 -19.90 -6.50 -3.91
N TYR A 605 -18.85 -5.78 -4.30
CA TYR A 605 -18.02 -4.97 -3.41
C TYR A 605 -18.87 -4.00 -2.58
N TYR A 606 -19.82 -3.30 -3.21
CA TYR A 606 -20.63 -2.28 -2.57
C TYR A 606 -21.72 -2.85 -1.66
N TYR A 607 -22.16 -4.08 -1.91
CA TYR A 607 -22.99 -4.83 -0.96
C TYR A 607 -22.23 -5.05 0.35
N TYR A 608 -21.03 -5.62 0.28
CA TYR A 608 -20.20 -5.82 1.46
C TYR A 608 -19.83 -4.49 2.12
N GLN A 609 -19.41 -3.48 1.37
CA GLN A 609 -19.03 -2.18 1.93
C GLN A 609 -20.18 -1.52 2.70
N SER A 610 -21.42 -1.64 2.21
CA SER A 610 -22.62 -1.12 2.90
C SER A 610 -22.73 -1.71 4.31
N TRP A 611 -22.52 -3.01 4.45
CA TRP A 611 -22.80 -3.74 5.69
C TRP A 611 -21.57 -4.00 6.57
N TRP A 612 -20.37 -3.87 6.01
CA TRP A 612 -19.10 -4.10 6.68
C TRP A 612 -18.41 -2.83 7.15
N THR A 613 -18.84 -1.66 6.69
CA THR A 613 -18.26 -0.37 7.08
C THR A 613 -19.28 0.58 7.67
N ASP A 614 -18.79 1.59 8.38
CA ASP A 614 -19.57 2.77 8.76
C ASP A 614 -19.49 3.89 7.71
N LYS A 615 -18.77 3.68 6.58
CA LYS A 615 -18.67 4.65 5.48
C LYS A 615 -20.06 4.92 4.92
N ASP A 616 -20.28 6.09 4.33
CA ASP A 616 -21.51 6.33 3.59
C ASP A 616 -21.41 5.67 2.23
N VAL A 617 -22.26 4.67 2.02
CA VAL A 617 -22.34 3.94 0.75
C VAL A 617 -23.67 4.28 0.11
N LEU A 618 -23.65 4.71 -1.14
CA LEU A 618 -24.83 4.84 -2.00
C LEU A 618 -24.35 4.58 -3.42
N HIS A 619 -24.56 3.35 -3.90
CA HIS A 619 -24.07 2.86 -5.18
C HIS A 619 -25.25 2.42 -6.04
N ILE A 620 -25.30 2.92 -7.29
CA ILE A 620 -26.30 2.54 -8.29
C ILE A 620 -25.62 1.60 -9.30
N SER A 621 -26.29 0.51 -9.63
CA SER A 621 -25.92 -0.37 -10.74
C SER A 621 -27.18 -0.77 -11.51
N PRO A 622 -27.10 -1.02 -12.84
CA PRO A 622 -25.93 -0.95 -13.70
C PRO A 622 -25.51 0.50 -14.04
N HIS A 623 -24.52 0.64 -14.94
CA HIS A 623 -24.28 1.90 -15.65
C HIS A 623 -25.49 2.33 -16.50
N TRP A 624 -25.49 3.55 -17.04
CA TRP A 624 -26.63 4.10 -17.81
C TRP A 624 -26.38 4.28 -19.32
N ASN A 625 -25.44 3.51 -19.89
CA ASN A 625 -25.23 3.36 -21.33
C ASN A 625 -25.96 2.11 -21.86
N TRP A 626 -27.17 2.29 -22.43
CA TRP A 626 -28.01 1.20 -22.95
C TRP A 626 -28.57 1.51 -24.33
N LYS A 627 -27.76 2.14 -25.18
CA LYS A 627 -28.13 2.54 -26.55
C LYS A 627 -28.81 1.39 -27.30
N GLY A 628 -29.99 1.65 -27.85
CA GLY A 628 -30.80 0.66 -28.57
C GLY A 628 -31.79 -0.13 -27.69
N LYS A 629 -31.85 0.15 -26.38
CA LYS A 629 -32.84 -0.40 -25.44
C LYS A 629 -33.83 0.64 -24.93
N GLU A 630 -34.03 1.74 -25.65
CA GLU A 630 -34.89 2.84 -25.20
C GLU A 630 -36.32 2.34 -24.91
N GLY A 631 -36.82 2.62 -23.71
CA GLY A 631 -38.11 2.14 -23.20
C GLY A 631 -38.11 0.72 -22.63
N GLU A 632 -37.06 -0.09 -22.85
CA GLU A 632 -36.94 -1.40 -22.21
C GLU A 632 -36.65 -1.27 -20.71
N PRO A 633 -37.25 -2.10 -19.85
CA PRO A 633 -36.96 -2.07 -18.42
C PRO A 633 -35.56 -2.59 -18.12
N ILE A 634 -34.77 -1.78 -17.43
CA ILE A 634 -33.48 -2.14 -16.84
C ILE A 634 -33.68 -2.36 -15.34
N GLU A 635 -33.24 -3.51 -14.83
CA GLU A 635 -33.26 -3.76 -13.39
C GLU A 635 -32.11 -3.00 -12.70
N VAL A 636 -32.48 -1.94 -11.99
CA VAL A 636 -31.57 -1.08 -11.24
C VAL A 636 -31.48 -1.56 -9.80
N TRP A 637 -30.27 -1.84 -9.34
CA TRP A 637 -29.95 -2.16 -7.96
C TRP A 637 -29.30 -0.98 -7.26
N VAL A 638 -29.66 -0.75 -6.00
CA VAL A 638 -29.01 0.22 -5.12
C VAL A 638 -28.48 -0.47 -3.87
N ASN A 639 -27.16 -0.42 -3.68
CA ASN A 639 -26.47 -0.85 -2.47
C ASN A 639 -26.21 0.37 -1.58
N THR A 640 -26.72 0.37 -0.35
CA THR A 640 -26.51 1.46 0.59
C THR A 640 -26.69 1.00 2.04
N ASN A 641 -26.08 1.74 2.97
CA ASN A 641 -26.37 1.66 4.40
C ASN A 641 -27.16 2.86 4.94
N ALA A 642 -27.85 3.57 4.06
CA ALA A 642 -28.89 4.53 4.40
C ALA A 642 -30.19 3.81 4.82
N ASP A 643 -31.10 4.56 5.44
CA ASP A 643 -32.37 4.06 5.97
C ASP A 643 -33.42 3.91 4.87
N ASP A 644 -33.39 4.80 3.87
CA ASP A 644 -34.29 4.80 2.72
C ASP A 644 -33.64 5.46 1.49
N VAL A 645 -34.18 5.14 0.31
CA VAL A 645 -33.73 5.67 -0.99
C VAL A 645 -34.92 6.02 -1.86
N GLU A 646 -34.90 7.21 -2.44
CA GLU A 646 -35.74 7.62 -3.57
C GLU A 646 -34.90 7.62 -4.85
N LEU A 647 -35.38 6.95 -5.89
CA LEU A 647 -34.72 6.90 -7.19
C LEU A 647 -35.43 7.85 -8.16
N LEU A 648 -34.68 8.62 -8.95
CA LEU A 648 -35.20 9.57 -9.91
C LEU A 648 -34.56 9.35 -11.29
N LEU A 649 -35.38 9.36 -12.34
CA LEU A 649 -34.92 9.38 -13.73
C LEU A 649 -35.26 10.74 -14.33
N ASN A 650 -34.25 11.46 -14.79
CA ASN A 650 -34.39 12.80 -15.38
C ASN A 650 -35.23 13.74 -14.50
N GLY A 651 -35.00 13.69 -13.18
CA GLY A 651 -35.69 14.49 -12.16
C GLY A 651 -37.10 14.01 -11.79
N LYS A 652 -37.61 12.94 -12.40
CA LYS A 652 -38.91 12.34 -12.05
C LYS A 652 -38.72 11.19 -11.07
N SER A 653 -39.41 11.23 -9.94
CA SER A 653 -39.37 10.16 -8.93
C SER A 653 -39.93 8.85 -9.48
N LEU A 654 -39.21 7.77 -9.24
CA LEU A 654 -39.59 6.37 -9.47
C LEU A 654 -40.03 5.69 -8.17
N GLY A 655 -40.26 6.48 -7.12
CA GLY A 655 -40.70 6.02 -5.81
C GLY A 655 -39.58 5.84 -4.80
N LYS A 656 -39.96 6.00 -3.54
CA LYS A 656 -39.11 5.85 -2.37
C LYS A 656 -39.28 4.45 -1.76
N LYS A 657 -38.18 3.80 -1.38
CA LYS A 657 -38.16 2.49 -0.72
C LYS A 657 -37.32 2.55 0.57
N VAL A 658 -37.78 1.84 1.60
CA VAL A 658 -37.04 1.65 2.86
C VAL A 658 -36.01 0.55 2.66
N MET A 659 -34.76 0.76 3.10
CA MET A 659 -33.68 -0.20 2.96
C MET A 659 -33.77 -1.29 4.03
N PRO A 660 -33.97 -2.58 3.68
CA PRO A 660 -33.86 -3.67 4.63
C PRO A 660 -32.40 -3.84 5.06
N ARG A 661 -32.17 -4.11 6.36
CA ARG A 661 -30.81 -4.34 6.89
C ARG A 661 -30.21 -5.60 6.26
N ASN A 662 -28.93 -5.53 5.87
CA ASN A 662 -28.20 -6.64 5.22
C ASN A 662 -28.75 -7.03 3.83
N SER A 663 -29.46 -6.14 3.13
CA SER A 663 -30.02 -6.42 1.80
C SER A 663 -29.64 -5.33 0.78
N HIS A 664 -30.40 -5.23 -0.31
CA HIS A 664 -30.30 -4.22 -1.34
C HIS A 664 -31.71 -3.76 -1.77
N LEU A 665 -31.79 -2.73 -2.62
CA LEU A 665 -33.04 -2.27 -3.22
C LEU A 665 -33.00 -2.44 -4.74
N THR A 666 -34.15 -2.76 -5.35
CA THR A 666 -34.28 -2.91 -6.82
C THR A 666 -35.40 -2.06 -7.41
N TRP A 667 -35.27 -1.63 -8.66
CA TRP A 667 -36.33 -1.01 -9.47
C TRP A 667 -36.25 -1.52 -10.91
N ASN A 668 -37.39 -1.66 -11.59
CA ASN A 668 -37.41 -1.85 -13.04
C ASN A 668 -37.65 -0.50 -13.69
N VAL A 669 -36.64 0.03 -14.39
CA VAL A 669 -36.62 1.40 -14.90
C VAL A 669 -36.58 1.36 -16.42
N PRO A 670 -37.62 1.85 -17.13
CA PRO A 670 -37.56 2.00 -18.58
C PRO A 670 -36.37 2.88 -18.97
N TYR A 671 -35.51 2.39 -19.85
CA TYR A 671 -34.32 3.14 -20.24
C TYR A 671 -34.69 4.41 -20.99
N GLU A 672 -34.30 5.55 -20.42
CA GLU A 672 -34.29 6.85 -21.06
C GLU A 672 -32.89 7.44 -20.84
N ALA A 673 -32.23 7.87 -21.92
CA ALA A 673 -30.92 8.50 -21.80
C ALA A 673 -31.00 9.74 -20.91
N GLY A 674 -29.96 9.95 -20.09
CA GLY A 674 -29.90 11.08 -19.16
C GLY A 674 -29.29 10.69 -17.82
N THR A 675 -29.92 11.12 -16.73
CA THR A 675 -29.40 10.98 -15.37
C THR A 675 -30.35 10.12 -14.53
N LEU A 676 -29.79 9.06 -13.95
CA LEU A 676 -30.44 8.29 -12.90
C LEU A 676 -29.82 8.66 -11.56
N GLU A 677 -30.59 9.29 -10.69
CA GLU A 677 -30.15 9.81 -9.39
C GLU A 677 -30.79 9.02 -8.25
N ALA A 678 -30.00 8.68 -7.23
CA ALA A 678 -30.51 8.14 -5.97
C ALA A 678 -30.32 9.17 -4.87
N ILE A 679 -31.40 9.47 -4.15
CA ILE A 679 -31.40 10.32 -2.96
C ILE A 679 -31.72 9.44 -1.75
N ALA A 680 -30.79 9.36 -0.81
CA ALA A 680 -30.94 8.52 0.37
C ALA A 680 -30.84 9.32 1.67
N TYR A 681 -31.39 8.81 2.76
CA TYR A 681 -31.27 9.42 4.08
C TYR A 681 -30.68 8.42 5.07
N LYS A 682 -29.60 8.80 5.75
CA LYS A 682 -28.96 8.00 6.82
C LYS A 682 -28.98 8.80 8.11
N LYS A 683 -29.77 8.37 9.09
CA LYS A 683 -30.02 9.08 10.35
C LYS A 683 -30.44 10.54 10.12
N GLY A 684 -31.30 10.76 9.13
CA GLY A 684 -31.79 12.09 8.72
C GLY A 684 -30.83 12.91 7.86
N ARG A 685 -29.58 12.47 7.62
CA ARG A 685 -28.64 13.14 6.72
C ARG A 685 -28.83 12.66 5.28
N LYS A 686 -29.02 13.61 4.36
CA LYS A 686 -29.15 13.34 2.92
C LYS A 686 -27.81 12.88 2.32
N LEU A 687 -27.87 11.81 1.55
CA LEU A 687 -26.85 11.33 0.62
C LEU A 687 -27.44 11.41 -0.80
N ALA A 688 -26.61 11.68 -1.80
CA ALA A 688 -27.03 11.64 -3.19
C ALA A 688 -25.90 11.08 -4.06
N THR A 689 -26.27 10.31 -5.07
CA THR A 689 -25.36 9.82 -6.12
C THR A 689 -26.11 9.75 -7.45
N LYS A 690 -25.38 9.66 -8.56
CA LYS A 690 -25.98 9.51 -9.88
C LYS A 690 -25.13 8.64 -10.80
N VAL A 691 -25.78 8.01 -11.76
CA VAL A 691 -25.16 7.44 -12.97
C VAL A 691 -25.78 8.12 -14.19
N GLU A 692 -24.98 8.33 -15.23
CA GLU A 692 -25.37 9.14 -16.38
C GLU A 692 -25.05 8.41 -17.68
N THR A 693 -25.88 8.63 -18.70
CA THR A 693 -25.55 8.23 -20.06
C THR A 693 -24.40 9.10 -20.55
N THR A 694 -23.28 8.47 -20.92
CA THR A 694 -22.04 9.14 -21.34
C THR A 694 -21.98 9.32 -22.86
N GLY A 695 -21.16 10.27 -23.28
CA GLY A 695 -20.78 10.42 -24.69
C GLY A 695 -19.70 9.43 -25.12
N GLU A 696 -19.22 9.59 -26.34
CA GLU A 696 -18.03 8.87 -26.82
C GLU A 696 -16.79 9.26 -26.01
N ALA A 697 -15.86 8.31 -25.83
CA ALA A 697 -14.60 8.58 -25.15
C ALA A 697 -13.78 9.67 -25.87
N ASP A 698 -13.20 10.60 -25.11
CA ASP A 698 -12.45 11.76 -25.62
C ASP A 698 -11.03 11.87 -25.03
N GLU A 699 -10.83 11.52 -23.76
CA GLU A 699 -9.56 11.70 -23.05
C GLU A 699 -9.20 10.48 -22.17
N ILE A 700 -7.91 10.12 -22.16
CA ILE A 700 -7.35 9.12 -21.24
C ILE A 700 -7.01 9.80 -19.90
N VAL A 701 -7.43 9.17 -18.80
CA VAL A 701 -7.07 9.55 -17.44
C VAL A 701 -6.02 8.57 -16.90
N VAL A 702 -4.91 9.12 -16.41
CA VAL A 702 -3.80 8.36 -15.80
C VAL A 702 -3.77 8.68 -14.31
N THR A 703 -4.03 7.66 -13.48
CA THR A 703 -4.14 7.82 -12.03
C THR A 703 -3.12 6.91 -11.33
N PRO A 704 -1.92 7.42 -11.01
CA PRO A 704 -0.95 6.67 -10.21
C PRO A 704 -1.41 6.58 -8.75
N TYR A 705 -1.21 5.42 -8.13
CA TYR A 705 -1.45 5.21 -6.69
C TYR A 705 -0.52 6.09 -5.84
N LYS A 706 0.70 6.34 -6.32
CA LYS A 706 1.63 7.32 -5.74
C LYS A 706 2.51 7.97 -6.80
N THR A 707 2.83 9.24 -6.60
CA THR A 707 3.73 10.02 -7.47
C THR A 707 5.16 10.08 -6.97
N THR A 708 5.45 9.48 -5.81
CA THR A 708 6.82 9.34 -5.26
C THR A 708 7.17 7.87 -5.03
N MET A 709 8.30 7.41 -5.57
CA MET A 709 8.85 6.06 -5.35
C MET A 709 10.25 6.12 -4.76
N LYS A 710 10.72 5.03 -4.14
CA LYS A 710 12.15 4.88 -3.83
C LYS A 710 12.93 4.45 -5.07
N ALA A 711 14.10 5.04 -5.27
CA ALA A 711 15.06 4.59 -6.29
C ALA A 711 15.91 3.43 -5.75
N ASP A 712 15.27 2.32 -5.40
CA ASP A 712 15.91 1.12 -4.82
C ASP A 712 15.87 -0.11 -5.74
N GLY A 713 15.26 0.02 -6.92
CA GLY A 713 15.12 -1.07 -7.88
C GLY A 713 13.94 -2.02 -7.60
N THR A 714 13.20 -1.82 -6.50
CA THR A 714 12.12 -2.74 -6.08
C THR A 714 10.79 -2.04 -5.87
N ASP A 715 10.78 -0.76 -5.48
CA ASP A 715 9.56 0.00 -5.26
C ASP A 715 8.74 0.17 -6.56
N ILE A 716 7.41 0.18 -6.45
CA ILE A 716 6.49 0.22 -7.59
C ILE A 716 5.43 1.31 -7.44
N SER A 717 4.88 1.80 -8.54
CA SER A 717 3.63 2.56 -8.58
C SER A 717 2.62 1.83 -9.47
N ILE A 718 1.42 1.62 -8.93
CA ILE A 718 0.29 1.04 -9.65
C ILE A 718 -0.43 2.20 -10.34
N ILE A 719 -0.58 2.15 -11.65
CA ILE A 719 -1.17 3.21 -12.45
C ILE A 719 -2.45 2.68 -13.08
N ASN A 720 -3.59 3.22 -12.63
CA ASN A 720 -4.88 2.92 -13.22
C ASN A 720 -5.14 3.83 -14.42
N ILE A 721 -5.70 3.24 -15.47
CA ILE A 721 -6.00 3.88 -16.74
C ILE A 721 -7.51 3.80 -16.94
N SER A 722 -8.13 4.94 -17.19
CA SER A 722 -9.53 5.02 -17.62
C SER A 722 -9.71 6.03 -18.75
N VAL A 723 -10.92 6.13 -19.29
CA VAL A 723 -11.27 7.12 -20.30
C VAL A 723 -12.54 7.87 -19.91
N VAL A 724 -12.59 9.14 -20.27
CA VAL A 724 -13.73 10.04 -20.03
C VAL A 724 -14.25 10.62 -21.33
N ASP A 725 -15.53 10.99 -21.36
CA ASP A 725 -16.15 11.75 -22.45
C ASP A 725 -15.79 13.25 -22.38
N LYS A 726 -16.34 14.05 -23.29
CA LYS A 726 -16.09 15.51 -23.37
C LYS A 726 -16.60 16.28 -22.16
N GLU A 727 -17.54 15.70 -21.41
CA GLU A 727 -18.09 16.24 -20.19
C GLU A 727 -17.32 15.76 -18.94
N GLY A 728 -16.28 14.94 -19.12
CA GLY A 728 -15.41 14.43 -18.05
C GLY A 728 -15.99 13.23 -17.30
N ARG A 729 -16.99 12.55 -17.83
CA ARG A 729 -17.63 11.38 -17.22
C ARG A 729 -16.93 10.10 -17.69
N GLU A 730 -16.63 9.18 -16.77
CA GLU A 730 -16.00 7.89 -17.11
C GLU A 730 -16.91 7.07 -18.03
N VAL A 731 -16.37 6.57 -19.15
CA VAL A 731 -17.14 5.77 -20.12
C VAL A 731 -17.10 4.29 -19.70
N PRO A 732 -18.21 3.72 -19.20
CA PRO A 732 -18.22 2.45 -18.47
C PRO A 732 -18.08 1.21 -19.36
N ASP A 733 -18.31 1.35 -20.66
CA ASP A 733 -18.27 0.29 -21.68
C ASP A 733 -17.10 0.46 -22.67
N ALA A 734 -16.14 1.34 -22.35
CA ALA A 734 -14.99 1.61 -23.21
C ALA A 734 -14.03 0.41 -23.28
N ASN A 735 -13.50 0.15 -24.47
CA ASN A 735 -12.69 -1.04 -24.78
C ASN A 735 -11.46 -0.75 -25.66
N GLN A 736 -11.05 0.52 -25.74
CA GLN A 736 -9.96 0.98 -26.60
C GLN A 736 -8.64 0.31 -26.23
N LEU A 737 -7.79 0.07 -27.24
CA LEU A 737 -6.42 -0.38 -27.05
C LEU A 737 -5.55 0.80 -26.63
N VAL A 738 -5.01 0.75 -25.41
CA VAL A 738 -4.15 1.81 -24.87
C VAL A 738 -2.70 1.36 -24.91
N SER A 739 -1.84 2.19 -25.48
CA SER A 739 -0.38 2.05 -25.49
C SER A 739 0.24 2.91 -24.39
N PHE A 740 1.34 2.43 -23.81
CA PHE A 740 2.06 3.02 -22.70
C PHE A 740 3.49 3.31 -23.11
N SER A 741 4.02 4.45 -22.66
CA SER A 741 5.43 4.79 -22.81
C SER A 741 5.92 5.55 -21.58
N PHE A 742 7.23 5.50 -21.33
CA PHE A 742 7.83 6.27 -20.26
C PHE A 742 9.28 6.65 -20.57
N THR A 743 9.78 7.70 -19.91
CA THR A 743 11.20 8.07 -19.88
C THR A 743 11.70 8.14 -18.45
N GLY A 744 12.95 7.78 -18.20
CA GLY A 744 13.59 7.78 -16.87
C GLY A 744 14.03 6.38 -16.45
N ASP A 745 14.68 6.26 -15.29
CA ASP A 745 15.15 4.98 -14.75
C ASP A 745 13.99 4.17 -14.12
N ALA A 746 13.26 3.42 -14.95
CA ALA A 746 12.13 2.57 -14.55
C ALA A 746 11.90 1.42 -15.54
N LYS A 747 10.99 0.50 -15.21
CA LYS A 747 10.47 -0.50 -16.15
C LYS A 747 9.01 -0.85 -15.82
N ILE A 748 8.22 -1.14 -16.84
CA ILE A 748 6.90 -1.76 -16.64
C ILE A 748 7.13 -3.25 -16.34
N ILE A 749 6.48 -3.78 -15.31
CA ILE A 749 6.64 -5.18 -14.89
C ILE A 749 5.40 -6.04 -15.07
N GLY A 750 4.25 -5.40 -15.33
CA GLY A 750 2.96 -6.05 -15.59
C GLY A 750 1.90 -5.05 -16.03
N VAL A 751 0.90 -5.54 -16.78
CA VAL A 751 -0.31 -4.82 -17.19
C VAL A 751 -1.53 -5.70 -16.97
N GLY A 752 -2.72 -5.12 -16.87
CA GLY A 752 -3.96 -5.89 -16.70
C GLY A 752 -5.21 -5.07 -16.97
N ASN A 753 -6.35 -5.73 -17.10
CA ASN A 753 -7.66 -5.07 -17.24
C ASN A 753 -8.79 -5.79 -16.50
N GLY A 754 -8.56 -6.99 -15.95
CA GLY A 754 -9.58 -7.72 -15.21
C GLY A 754 -10.60 -8.49 -16.05
N ASP A 755 -10.44 -8.54 -17.38
CA ASP A 755 -11.26 -9.41 -18.23
C ASP A 755 -10.88 -10.88 -17.99
N PRO A 756 -11.80 -11.72 -17.47
CA PRO A 756 -11.50 -13.13 -17.19
C PRO A 756 -11.25 -13.95 -18.46
N SER A 757 -11.64 -13.46 -19.63
CA SER A 757 -11.49 -14.11 -20.94
C SER A 757 -10.38 -13.52 -21.82
N SER A 758 -9.66 -12.50 -21.33
CA SER A 758 -8.61 -11.85 -22.12
C SER A 758 -7.37 -12.72 -22.21
N HIS A 759 -7.00 -13.10 -23.44
CA HIS A 759 -5.73 -13.77 -23.73
C HIS A 759 -4.59 -12.80 -24.12
N GLU A 760 -4.83 -11.49 -24.06
CA GLU A 760 -3.75 -10.50 -24.20
C GLU A 760 -2.65 -10.78 -23.18
N VAL A 761 -1.39 -10.69 -23.61
CA VAL A 761 -0.24 -10.84 -22.73
C VAL A 761 -0.32 -9.78 -21.63
N ASP A 762 -0.26 -10.22 -20.38
CA ASP A 762 -0.33 -9.37 -19.20
C ASP A 762 1.06 -9.17 -18.56
N LYS A 763 2.00 -10.09 -18.78
CA LYS A 763 3.41 -9.87 -18.46
C LYS A 763 4.05 -8.91 -19.44
N PHE A 764 4.68 -7.85 -18.93
CA PHE A 764 5.46 -6.96 -19.79
C PHE A 764 6.72 -7.68 -20.34
N ILE A 765 6.79 -7.77 -21.67
CA ILE A 765 7.97 -8.19 -22.43
C ILE A 765 8.33 -7.00 -23.33
N GLU A 766 9.61 -6.65 -23.46
CA GLU A 766 10.09 -5.50 -24.22
C GLU A 766 9.47 -5.47 -25.63
N GLY A 767 8.76 -4.38 -25.97
CA GLY A 767 8.00 -4.23 -27.22
C GLY A 767 6.47 -4.36 -27.08
N ASN A 768 5.96 -4.95 -25.99
CA ASN A 768 4.53 -5.09 -25.71
C ASN A 768 4.07 -4.14 -24.61
N SER A 769 3.90 -2.85 -24.93
CA SER A 769 3.48 -1.82 -23.98
C SER A 769 2.01 -1.41 -24.18
N TYR A 770 1.08 -2.36 -24.29
CA TYR A 770 -0.33 -2.01 -24.49
C TYR A 770 -1.28 -2.92 -23.71
N ARG A 771 -2.51 -2.44 -23.51
CA ARG A 771 -3.62 -3.23 -22.97
C ARG A 771 -4.96 -2.65 -23.42
N LYS A 772 -5.93 -3.49 -23.78
CA LYS A 772 -7.30 -3.01 -23.95
C LYS A 772 -7.91 -2.62 -22.61
N LEU A 773 -8.70 -1.55 -22.62
CA LEU A 773 -9.66 -1.31 -21.56
C LEU A 773 -10.67 -2.46 -21.54
N PHE A 774 -11.06 -2.89 -20.35
CA PHE A 774 -12.22 -3.75 -20.16
C PHE A 774 -13.22 -2.97 -19.34
N ASN A 775 -14.38 -2.66 -19.91
CA ASN A 775 -15.41 -1.84 -19.28
C ASN A 775 -14.82 -0.58 -18.64
N GLY A 776 -14.12 0.21 -19.47
CA GLY A 776 -13.56 1.51 -19.11
C GLY A 776 -12.18 1.51 -18.43
N LYS A 777 -11.63 0.36 -18.02
CA LYS A 777 -10.43 0.33 -17.15
C LYS A 777 -9.30 -0.60 -17.61
N ALA A 778 -8.06 -0.19 -17.35
CA ALA A 778 -6.84 -1.01 -17.39
C ALA A 778 -5.85 -0.56 -16.29
N GLN A 779 -4.79 -1.33 -16.07
CA GLN A 779 -3.78 -1.10 -15.05
C GLN A 779 -2.36 -1.36 -15.59
N VAL A 780 -1.40 -0.58 -15.12
CA VAL A 780 0.04 -0.73 -15.38
C VAL A 780 0.80 -0.74 -14.05
N ILE A 781 1.76 -1.64 -13.90
CA ILE A 781 2.65 -1.69 -12.75
C ILE A 781 4.04 -1.23 -13.18
N LEU A 782 4.46 -0.06 -12.69
CA LEU A 782 5.73 0.56 -13.00
C LEU A 782 6.70 0.38 -11.83
N GLN A 783 7.85 -0.25 -12.05
CA GLN A 783 8.92 -0.43 -11.06
C GLN A 783 10.01 0.63 -11.24
N ALA A 784 10.45 1.23 -10.13
CA ALA A 784 11.55 2.17 -10.11
C ALA A 784 12.89 1.48 -10.41
N GLY A 785 13.81 2.21 -11.05
CA GLY A 785 15.23 1.85 -11.11
C GLY A 785 15.98 2.25 -9.84
N LYS A 786 17.29 2.45 -9.95
CA LYS A 786 18.20 2.78 -8.84
C LYS A 786 18.69 4.23 -8.86
N LYS A 787 18.36 4.99 -9.90
CA LYS A 787 18.69 6.40 -10.03
C LYS A 787 17.53 7.26 -9.55
N VAL A 788 17.88 8.26 -8.74
CA VAL A 788 16.99 9.38 -8.42
C VAL A 788 16.74 10.16 -9.71
N ASP A 789 15.49 10.22 -10.14
CA ASP A 789 15.06 10.74 -11.44
C ASP A 789 13.56 11.14 -11.40
N ILE A 790 13.09 11.80 -12.46
CA ILE A 790 11.66 12.04 -12.70
C ILE A 790 11.23 11.15 -13.87
N ILE A 791 10.43 10.13 -13.57
CA ILE A 791 9.87 9.24 -14.58
C ILE A 791 8.65 9.93 -15.18
N LYS A 792 8.67 10.15 -16.50
CA LYS A 792 7.49 10.68 -17.23
C LYS A 792 6.77 9.51 -17.86
N PHE A 793 5.53 9.25 -17.42
CA PHE A 793 4.68 8.20 -17.96
C PHE A 793 3.59 8.81 -18.85
N GLU A 794 3.28 8.16 -19.97
CA GLU A 794 2.26 8.58 -20.93
C GLU A 794 1.45 7.37 -21.44
N ALA A 795 0.14 7.57 -21.58
CA ALA A 795 -0.80 6.62 -22.17
C ALA A 795 -1.52 7.24 -23.38
N LYS A 796 -1.59 6.49 -24.48
CA LYS A 796 -2.16 6.91 -25.78
C LYS A 796 -3.07 5.84 -26.37
N ALA A 797 -4.17 6.27 -26.98
CA ALA A 797 -5.05 5.43 -27.79
C ALA A 797 -5.49 6.23 -29.03
N GLU A 798 -5.83 5.52 -30.10
CA GLU A 798 -6.31 6.13 -31.33
C GLU A 798 -7.59 6.95 -31.07
N GLY A 799 -7.63 8.19 -31.55
CA GLY A 799 -8.79 9.07 -31.41
C GLY A 799 -8.97 9.74 -30.03
N LEU A 800 -8.14 9.43 -29.03
CA LEU A 800 -8.23 10.00 -27.69
C LEU A 800 -7.10 10.99 -27.38
N LYS A 801 -7.37 12.00 -26.56
CA LYS A 801 -6.33 12.83 -25.94
C LYS A 801 -5.50 11.99 -24.99
N ALA A 802 -4.18 12.11 -25.09
CA ALA A 802 -3.23 11.37 -24.25
C ALA A 802 -3.30 11.81 -22.79
N GLY A 803 -3.09 10.87 -21.87
CA GLY A 803 -2.91 11.14 -20.45
C GLY A 803 -1.45 10.94 -20.05
N SER A 804 -0.95 11.74 -19.12
CA SER A 804 0.43 11.63 -18.63
C SER A 804 0.57 12.01 -17.17
N THR A 805 1.62 11.53 -16.52
CA THR A 805 1.97 11.90 -15.14
C THR A 805 3.48 11.81 -14.90
N GLY A 806 4.01 12.65 -14.01
CA GLY A 806 5.37 12.56 -13.49
C GLY A 806 5.42 11.75 -12.19
N ILE A 807 6.35 10.80 -12.09
CA ILE A 807 6.63 10.02 -10.88
C ILE A 807 8.08 10.26 -10.46
N HIS A 808 8.28 10.81 -9.27
CA HIS A 808 9.59 11.20 -8.74
C HIS A 808 10.19 10.04 -7.95
N THR A 809 11.44 9.67 -8.24
CA THR A 809 12.16 8.68 -7.44
C THR A 809 13.08 9.37 -6.43
N ILE A 810 13.17 8.82 -5.21
CA ILE A 810 13.93 9.42 -4.10
C ILE A 810 14.83 8.40 -3.40
N GLN A 811 15.84 8.90 -2.69
CA GLN A 811 16.61 8.15 -1.71
C GLN A 811 16.63 8.95 -0.40
N PRO A 812 15.70 8.68 0.54
CA PRO A 812 15.40 9.60 1.64
C PRO A 812 16.53 9.83 2.67
N GLY A 813 17.67 9.15 2.53
CA GLY A 813 18.85 9.32 3.37
C GLY A 813 18.60 9.08 4.86
N ASN A 814 19.50 9.58 5.71
CA ASN A 814 19.31 9.59 7.16
C ASN A 814 18.57 10.88 7.58
N VAL A 815 17.67 10.78 8.56
CA VAL A 815 16.97 11.96 9.08
C VAL A 815 17.91 12.80 9.94
N VAL A 816 18.13 14.06 9.54
CA VAL A 816 18.87 15.05 10.34
C VAL A 816 17.92 16.16 10.80
N ALA A 817 17.87 16.41 12.11
CA ALA A 817 17.08 17.52 12.64
C ALA A 817 17.64 18.87 12.15
N VAL A 818 16.78 19.71 11.58
CA VAL A 818 17.16 21.02 11.03
C VAL A 818 17.13 22.12 12.10
N THR A 819 16.34 21.93 13.16
CA THR A 819 16.24 22.86 14.29
C THR A 819 15.96 22.11 15.59
N ASN A 820 16.43 22.67 16.71
CA ASN A 820 16.14 22.16 18.06
C ASN A 820 15.02 22.98 18.75
N LYS A 821 14.52 24.03 18.12
CA LYS A 821 13.45 24.87 18.68
C LYS A 821 12.11 24.19 18.48
N SER A 822 11.33 24.06 19.55
CA SER A 822 9.92 23.66 19.51
C SER A 822 9.06 24.90 19.72
N THR A 823 8.03 25.10 18.91
CA THR A 823 7.06 26.20 19.07
C THR A 823 5.66 25.65 19.16
N SER A 824 4.82 26.25 20.01
CA SER A 824 3.39 25.92 20.07
C SER A 824 2.70 26.35 18.78
N LYS A 825 1.78 25.50 18.31
CA LYS A 825 0.89 25.82 17.19
C LYS A 825 0.06 27.08 17.49
N LEU A 826 -0.05 27.98 16.51
CA LEU A 826 -0.92 29.14 16.55
C LEU A 826 -2.37 28.80 16.15
N PRO A 827 -3.37 29.45 16.77
CA PRO A 827 -4.77 29.23 16.40
C PRO A 827 -5.09 29.83 15.03
N VAL A 828 -5.98 29.17 14.29
CA VAL A 828 -6.47 29.60 12.97
C VAL A 828 -7.99 29.58 12.95
N ASN A 829 -8.58 30.63 12.39
CA ASN A 829 -10.04 30.76 12.24
C ASN A 829 -10.53 30.04 10.97
N ASN A 830 -11.82 29.71 10.94
CA ASN A 830 -12.47 29.15 9.76
C ASN A 830 -12.34 30.09 8.55
N MET A 831 -12.16 29.48 7.37
CA MET A 831 -11.80 30.11 6.12
C MET A 831 -12.76 29.68 5.00
N VAL A 832 -13.37 30.67 4.36
CA VAL A 832 -13.92 30.57 3.01
C VAL A 832 -13.13 31.56 2.18
N GLY A 833 -12.11 31.05 1.49
CA GLY A 833 -11.16 31.86 0.75
C GLY A 833 -11.33 31.77 -0.75
N ALA A 834 -10.80 32.78 -1.45
CA ALA A 834 -10.64 32.77 -2.89
C ALA A 834 -9.21 33.18 -3.26
N ASP A 835 -8.57 32.43 -4.15
CA ASP A 835 -7.35 32.90 -4.81
C ASP A 835 -7.71 33.82 -5.97
N ILE A 836 -7.48 35.12 -5.78
CA ILE A 836 -7.78 36.15 -6.78
C ILE A 836 -6.52 36.87 -7.24
N SER A 837 -5.38 36.20 -7.22
CA SER A 837 -4.10 36.80 -7.60
C SER A 837 -4.09 37.32 -9.05
N PHE A 838 -4.95 36.75 -9.91
CA PHE A 838 -5.16 37.19 -11.30
C PHE A 838 -5.98 38.48 -11.44
N LEU A 839 -6.66 38.96 -10.39
CA LEU A 839 -7.58 40.09 -10.51
C LEU A 839 -6.95 41.34 -11.17
N PRO A 840 -5.74 41.80 -10.78
CA PRO A 840 -5.11 42.94 -11.44
C PRO A 840 -4.89 42.75 -12.95
N GLN A 841 -4.60 41.51 -13.38
CA GLN A 841 -4.40 41.19 -14.79
C GLN A 841 -5.72 41.19 -15.58
N LEU A 842 -6.81 40.73 -14.97
CA LEU A 842 -8.15 40.79 -15.55
C LEU A 842 -8.62 42.24 -15.68
N GLU A 843 -8.42 43.06 -14.65
CA GLU A 843 -8.75 44.48 -14.65
C GLU A 843 -7.92 45.25 -15.70
N ALA A 844 -6.62 44.94 -15.83
CA ALA A 844 -5.77 45.53 -16.87
C ALA A 844 -6.20 45.14 -18.30
N ARG A 845 -6.97 44.06 -18.47
CA ARG A 845 -7.61 43.67 -19.74
C ARG A 845 -8.99 44.31 -19.93
N GLY A 846 -9.42 45.16 -19.01
CA GLY A 846 -10.72 45.85 -19.06
C GLY A 846 -11.89 45.06 -18.48
N MET A 847 -11.64 43.92 -17.82
CA MET A 847 -12.71 43.14 -17.18
C MET A 847 -13.32 43.92 -16.02
N LYS A 848 -14.66 43.88 -15.94
CA LYS A 848 -15.44 44.47 -14.86
C LYS A 848 -16.33 43.39 -14.28
N PHE A 849 -16.53 43.41 -12.97
CA PHE A 849 -17.30 42.39 -12.28
C PHE A 849 -18.65 42.92 -11.82
N SER A 850 -19.68 42.08 -11.91
CA SER A 850 -21.03 42.39 -11.45
C SER A 850 -21.66 41.21 -10.73
N ASP A 851 -22.45 41.51 -9.70
CA ASP A 851 -23.34 40.56 -9.05
C ASP A 851 -24.77 41.05 -9.16
N LYS A 852 -25.68 40.20 -9.65
CA LYS A 852 -27.10 40.52 -9.87
C LYS A 852 -27.32 41.82 -10.67
N GLY A 853 -26.49 42.02 -11.70
CA GLY A 853 -26.54 43.20 -12.57
C GLY A 853 -25.91 44.48 -11.99
N VAL A 854 -25.36 44.46 -10.78
CA VAL A 854 -24.69 45.61 -10.16
C VAL A 854 -23.18 45.45 -10.25
N GLN A 855 -22.52 46.36 -10.96
CA GLN A 855 -21.07 46.38 -11.08
C GLN A 855 -20.41 46.82 -9.77
N LYS A 856 -19.45 46.03 -9.26
CA LYS A 856 -18.70 46.31 -8.02
C LYS A 856 -17.27 45.79 -8.14
N ASP A 857 -16.43 46.13 -7.16
CA ASP A 857 -15.13 45.51 -6.96
C ASP A 857 -15.31 44.00 -6.69
N ALA A 858 -14.50 43.14 -7.34
CA ALA A 858 -14.62 41.69 -7.20
C ALA A 858 -14.43 41.21 -5.75
N ILE A 859 -13.55 41.86 -4.98
CA ILE A 859 -13.31 41.53 -3.56
C ILE A 859 -14.56 41.82 -2.74
N GLN A 860 -15.23 42.94 -3.03
CA GLN A 860 -16.48 43.29 -2.37
C GLN A 860 -17.60 42.30 -2.71
N ILE A 861 -17.69 41.86 -3.97
CA ILE A 861 -18.67 40.83 -4.38
C ILE A 861 -18.43 39.52 -3.63
N LEU A 862 -17.17 39.07 -3.51
CA LEU A 862 -16.83 37.87 -2.76
C LEU A 862 -17.16 38.03 -1.27
N LYS A 863 -16.80 39.15 -0.64
CA LYS A 863 -17.14 39.46 0.76
C LYS A 863 -18.65 39.36 1.01
N GLU A 864 -19.45 39.97 0.15
CA GLU A 864 -20.93 39.94 0.24
C GLU A 864 -21.52 38.53 0.04
N ASN A 865 -20.76 37.62 -0.56
CA ASN A 865 -21.14 36.22 -0.79
C ASN A 865 -20.45 35.23 0.18
N GLY A 866 -19.98 35.72 1.33
CA GLY A 866 -19.55 34.88 2.46
C GLY A 866 -18.05 34.59 2.53
N PHE A 867 -17.26 35.05 1.55
CA PHE A 867 -15.81 34.89 1.62
C PHE A 867 -15.23 35.80 2.70
N ASN A 868 -14.28 35.26 3.48
CA ASN A 868 -13.61 35.97 4.56
C ASN A 868 -12.07 36.01 4.42
N TYR A 869 -11.52 35.26 3.46
CA TYR A 869 -10.10 35.31 3.11
C TYR A 869 -9.90 35.57 1.62
N VAL A 870 -8.81 36.27 1.32
CA VAL A 870 -8.21 36.31 -0.01
C VAL A 870 -6.82 35.68 0.08
N ARG A 871 -6.54 34.76 -0.84
CA ARG A 871 -5.20 34.24 -1.07
C ARG A 871 -4.53 35.06 -2.19
N LEU A 872 -3.32 35.53 -1.93
CA LEU A 872 -2.49 36.23 -2.91
C LEU A 872 -1.16 35.52 -3.07
N ARG A 873 -0.82 35.23 -4.32
CA ARG A 873 0.46 34.68 -4.73
C ARG A 873 1.49 35.80 -4.86
N ILE A 874 2.73 35.51 -4.49
CA ILE A 874 3.87 36.39 -4.75
C ILE A 874 5.03 35.65 -5.39
N PHE A 875 5.44 36.11 -6.58
CA PHE A 875 6.62 35.65 -7.31
C PHE A 875 7.83 36.55 -6.99
N ASN A 876 9.04 36.01 -7.13
CA ASN A 876 10.27 36.74 -6.84
C ASN A 876 10.50 37.89 -7.83
N GLN A 877 10.56 37.61 -9.14
CA GLN A 877 10.68 38.61 -10.20
C GLN A 877 9.81 38.23 -11.43
N PRO A 878 8.47 38.36 -11.32
CA PRO A 878 7.57 37.95 -12.40
C PRO A 878 7.67 38.80 -13.67
N ALA A 879 8.27 40.00 -13.59
CA ALA A 879 8.49 40.90 -14.73
C ALA A 879 9.66 40.47 -15.63
N ASN A 880 10.49 39.52 -15.20
CA ASN A 880 11.59 39.01 -16.00
C ASN A 880 11.08 38.44 -17.33
N ALA A 881 11.94 38.38 -18.36
CA ALA A 881 11.56 37.89 -19.69
C ALA A 881 11.00 36.45 -19.67
N LYS A 882 11.46 35.62 -18.73
CA LYS A 882 10.96 34.25 -18.46
C LYS A 882 10.04 34.18 -17.23
N GLY A 883 9.70 35.33 -16.64
CA GLY A 883 8.83 35.42 -15.48
C GLY A 883 7.37 35.24 -15.84
N TYR A 884 6.53 35.06 -14.82
CA TYR A 884 5.09 34.82 -14.97
C TYR A 884 4.35 35.88 -15.79
N SER A 885 4.78 37.14 -15.68
CA SER A 885 4.14 38.30 -16.31
C SER A 885 5.22 39.24 -16.87
N PRO A 886 5.87 38.86 -17.98
CA PRO A 886 6.97 39.64 -18.55
C PRO A 886 6.56 41.09 -18.76
N GLU A 887 7.46 42.02 -18.42
CA GLU A 887 7.29 43.49 -18.50
C GLU A 887 6.24 44.10 -17.56
N LYS A 888 5.13 43.40 -17.30
CA LYS A 888 4.00 43.90 -16.49
C LYS A 888 4.17 43.62 -15.00
N GLY A 889 4.80 42.51 -14.64
CA GLY A 889 5.14 42.18 -13.26
C GLY A 889 3.96 41.92 -12.32
N PHE A 890 2.82 41.42 -12.83
CA PHE A 890 1.71 41.00 -11.96
C PHE A 890 2.18 40.00 -10.89
N CYS A 891 1.59 40.07 -9.70
CA CYS A 891 1.97 39.26 -8.53
C CYS A 891 3.40 39.49 -8.03
N ASN A 892 4.00 40.66 -8.31
CA ASN A 892 5.18 41.16 -7.58
C ASN A 892 4.77 41.87 -6.28
N LEU A 893 5.74 42.26 -5.47
CA LEU A 893 5.49 42.96 -4.19
C LEU A 893 4.61 44.21 -4.31
N GLU A 894 4.77 45.02 -5.37
CA GLU A 894 3.97 46.24 -5.52
C GLU A 894 2.50 45.94 -5.81
N HIS A 895 2.21 44.97 -6.69
CA HIS A 895 0.84 44.51 -6.91
C HIS A 895 0.26 43.83 -5.67
N THR A 896 1.05 43.02 -4.96
CA THR A 896 0.65 42.38 -3.70
C THR A 896 0.29 43.42 -2.65
N LYS A 897 1.07 44.50 -2.51
CA LYS A 897 0.77 45.63 -1.61
C LYS A 897 -0.55 46.33 -1.97
N GLN A 898 -0.79 46.59 -3.26
CA GLN A 898 -2.05 47.20 -3.72
C GLN A 898 -3.25 46.29 -3.42
N MET A 899 -3.15 45.00 -3.71
CA MET A 899 -4.18 44.02 -3.43
C MET A 899 -4.39 43.83 -1.92
N ALA A 900 -3.34 43.75 -1.12
CA ALA A 900 -3.42 43.63 0.33
C ALA A 900 -4.19 44.81 0.96
N LYS A 901 -3.98 46.04 0.48
CA LYS A 901 -4.78 47.20 0.88
C LYS A 901 -6.27 47.01 0.56
N ARG A 902 -6.60 46.56 -0.66
CA ARG A 902 -7.99 46.32 -1.09
C ARG A 902 -8.65 45.23 -0.23
N VAL A 903 -7.96 44.12 0.00
CA VAL A 903 -8.40 43.00 0.85
C VAL A 903 -8.70 43.49 2.27
N LYS A 904 -7.77 44.22 2.90
CA LYS A 904 -7.95 44.72 4.26
C LYS A 904 -9.03 45.81 4.34
N ALA A 905 -9.16 46.67 3.32
CA ALA A 905 -10.22 47.66 3.24
C ALA A 905 -11.62 47.03 3.13
N ALA A 906 -11.74 45.89 2.45
CA ALA A 906 -12.98 45.08 2.42
C ALA A 906 -13.25 44.32 3.74
N GLY A 907 -12.36 44.45 4.74
CA GLY A 907 -12.45 43.73 6.01
C GLY A 907 -12.22 42.23 5.88
N MET A 908 -11.51 41.77 4.85
CA MET A 908 -11.14 40.37 4.65
C MET A 908 -9.74 40.10 5.18
N LYS A 909 -9.47 38.83 5.46
CA LYS A 909 -8.15 38.34 5.84
C LYS A 909 -7.30 38.00 4.62
N LEU A 910 -5.98 38.03 4.81
CA LEU A 910 -4.99 37.79 3.77
C LEU A 910 -4.17 36.53 4.08
N LEU A 911 -4.26 35.55 3.19
CA LEU A 911 -3.29 34.45 3.09
C LEU A 911 -2.27 34.82 2.01
N LEU A 912 -1.00 34.96 2.39
CA LEU A 912 0.06 35.24 1.43
C LEU A 912 0.81 33.96 1.07
N ASP A 913 0.90 33.66 -0.22
CA ASP A 913 1.58 32.48 -0.74
C ASP A 913 2.89 32.83 -1.46
N PHE A 914 4.01 32.38 -0.89
CA PHE A 914 5.32 32.50 -1.52
C PHE A 914 5.57 31.34 -2.49
N HIS A 915 5.56 31.62 -3.78
CA HIS A 915 5.91 30.63 -4.81
C HIS A 915 7.41 30.33 -4.85
N TYR A 916 8.27 31.24 -4.37
CA TYR A 916 9.73 31.13 -4.45
C TYR A 916 10.24 30.80 -5.86
N SER A 917 9.58 31.36 -6.87
CA SER A 917 9.89 31.23 -8.30
C SER A 917 9.62 32.57 -9.00
N ASP A 918 10.22 32.77 -10.17
CA ASP A 918 9.87 33.88 -11.08
C ASP A 918 8.65 33.52 -11.96
N TYR A 919 8.35 32.22 -12.11
CA TYR A 919 7.25 31.69 -12.90
C TYR A 919 6.34 30.79 -12.03
N TRP A 920 5.32 30.21 -12.64
CA TRP A 920 4.43 29.24 -12.01
C TRP A 920 5.17 28.13 -11.27
N ALA A 921 4.68 27.80 -10.07
CA ALA A 921 5.19 26.71 -9.25
C ALA A 921 4.06 25.71 -8.95
N ASP A 922 4.25 24.46 -9.38
CA ASP A 922 3.31 23.34 -9.26
C ASP A 922 4.11 22.03 -8.96
N PRO A 923 3.47 20.88 -8.67
CA PRO A 923 4.17 19.65 -8.35
C PRO A 923 5.16 19.15 -9.42
N GLU A 924 5.00 19.55 -10.68
CA GLU A 924 5.88 19.17 -11.79
C GLU A 924 6.96 20.21 -12.07
N LYS A 925 6.82 21.44 -11.55
CA LYS A 925 7.70 22.59 -11.83
C LYS A 925 7.89 23.45 -10.59
N GLN A 926 9.07 23.38 -9.97
CA GLN A 926 9.44 24.24 -8.83
C GLN A 926 10.75 24.99 -9.09
N PHE A 927 10.91 25.51 -10.31
CA PHE A 927 12.15 26.17 -10.73
C PHE A 927 12.49 27.34 -9.81
N LYS A 928 13.76 27.43 -9.40
CA LYS A 928 14.20 28.57 -8.61
C LYS A 928 14.26 29.85 -9.46
N PRO A 929 14.13 31.04 -8.87
CA PRO A 929 14.25 32.32 -9.55
C PRO A 929 15.59 32.50 -10.28
N ALA A 930 15.60 33.28 -11.35
CA ALA A 930 16.81 33.57 -12.14
C ALA A 930 17.92 34.18 -11.27
N ALA A 931 17.56 35.02 -10.29
CA ALA A 931 18.48 35.61 -9.33
C ALA A 931 19.20 34.57 -8.43
N TRP A 932 18.68 33.34 -8.37
CA TRP A 932 19.14 32.29 -7.45
C TRP A 932 19.80 31.09 -8.16
N GLU A 933 19.72 30.97 -9.49
CA GLU A 933 20.14 29.80 -10.29
C GLU A 933 21.54 29.27 -9.93
N ASN A 934 22.50 30.16 -9.69
CA ASN A 934 23.91 29.83 -9.46
C ASN A 934 24.42 30.12 -8.04
N LEU A 935 23.52 30.35 -7.08
CA LEU A 935 23.94 30.63 -5.71
C LEU A 935 24.37 29.35 -4.98
N PRO A 936 25.51 29.34 -4.26
CA PRO A 936 25.83 28.26 -3.33
C PRO A 936 24.71 28.07 -2.31
N PHE A 937 24.45 26.84 -1.86
CA PHE A 937 23.30 26.53 -1.01
C PHE A 937 23.21 27.39 0.27
N SER A 938 24.35 27.75 0.87
CA SER A 938 24.38 28.68 2.02
C SER A 938 23.84 30.07 1.66
N VAL A 939 24.27 30.63 0.53
CA VAL A 939 23.84 31.93 0.01
C VAL A 939 22.40 31.88 -0.49
N LEU A 940 21.96 30.75 -1.06
CA LEU A 940 20.58 30.50 -1.44
C LEU A 940 19.64 30.60 -0.23
N LYS A 941 19.98 29.93 0.87
CA LYS A 941 19.22 30.00 2.13
C LYS A 941 19.09 31.44 2.64
N ASP A 942 20.20 32.18 2.64
CA ASP A 942 20.22 33.58 3.07
C ASP A 942 19.35 34.47 2.15
N SER A 943 19.41 34.22 0.84
CA SER A 943 18.63 34.97 -0.16
C SER A 943 17.13 34.73 -0.01
N LEU A 944 16.73 33.47 0.18
CA LEU A 944 15.35 33.11 0.46
C LEU A 944 14.86 33.78 1.74
N ASN A 945 15.62 33.66 2.83
CA ASN A 945 15.27 34.28 4.11
C ASN A 945 15.09 35.80 3.98
N LYS A 946 16.05 36.48 3.35
CA LYS A 946 16.01 37.94 3.13
C LYS A 946 14.82 38.36 2.29
N TYR A 947 14.52 37.62 1.21
CA TYR A 947 13.35 37.88 0.38
C TYR A 947 12.05 37.75 1.18
N THR A 948 11.88 36.65 1.91
CA THR A 948 10.68 36.43 2.75
C THR A 948 10.53 37.53 3.79
N SER A 949 11.59 37.86 4.54
CA SER A 949 11.57 38.94 5.53
C SER A 949 11.29 40.31 4.91
N TYR A 950 11.84 40.60 3.72
CA TYR A 950 11.63 41.86 3.03
C TYR A 950 10.16 42.07 2.63
N VAL A 951 9.51 41.04 2.07
CA VAL A 951 8.10 41.07 1.69
C VAL A 951 7.21 41.27 2.92
N ILE A 952 7.40 40.46 3.97
CA ILE A 952 6.58 40.56 5.19
C ILE A 952 6.79 41.91 5.89
N LYS A 953 8.03 42.40 5.97
CA LYS A 953 8.35 43.72 6.52
C LYS A 953 7.64 44.83 5.75
N SER A 954 7.64 44.76 4.42
CA SER A 954 7.00 45.76 3.56
C SER A 954 5.48 45.82 3.76
N LEU A 955 4.82 44.66 3.88
CA LEU A 955 3.38 44.59 4.16
C LEU A 955 3.05 45.05 5.58
N LYS A 956 3.87 44.71 6.57
CA LYS A 956 3.70 45.16 7.96
C LYS A 956 3.86 46.68 8.09
N GLN A 957 4.85 47.26 7.42
CA GLN A 957 5.05 48.71 7.37
C GLN A 957 3.88 49.43 6.67
N GLN A 958 3.20 48.77 5.74
CA GLN A 958 1.99 49.27 5.09
C GLN A 958 0.72 49.13 5.94
N GLY A 959 0.77 48.40 7.06
CA GLY A 959 -0.40 48.10 7.89
C GLY A 959 -1.28 46.97 7.35
N THR A 960 -0.80 46.19 6.39
CA THR A 960 -1.53 45.09 5.74
C THR A 960 -0.85 43.74 5.98
N THR A 961 -0.40 43.51 7.21
CA THR A 961 0.25 42.24 7.60
C THR A 961 -0.64 41.04 7.22
N PRO A 962 -0.08 39.99 6.58
CA PRO A 962 -0.82 38.75 6.31
C PRO A 962 -1.34 38.10 7.59
N ASP A 963 -2.54 37.55 7.53
CA ASP A 963 -3.15 36.77 8.62
C ASP A 963 -2.64 35.33 8.64
N MET A 964 -2.05 34.86 7.55
CA MET A 964 -1.40 33.56 7.41
C MET A 964 -0.40 33.61 6.25
N VAL A 965 0.66 32.81 6.33
CA VAL A 965 1.66 32.69 5.25
C VAL A 965 1.85 31.22 4.87
N GLN A 966 1.83 30.96 3.57
CA GLN A 966 2.19 29.68 2.95
C GLN A 966 3.66 29.73 2.48
N ILE A 967 4.45 28.71 2.83
CA ILE A 967 5.87 28.61 2.47
C ILE A 967 6.00 27.60 1.32
N GLY A 968 6.02 28.11 0.08
CA GLY A 968 5.99 27.31 -1.14
C GLY A 968 4.57 26.94 -1.56
N ASN A 969 4.37 26.64 -2.85
CA ASN A 969 3.10 26.18 -3.40
C ASN A 969 3.18 24.72 -3.83
N GLU A 970 2.24 23.89 -3.36
CA GLU A 970 2.13 22.46 -3.73
C GLU A 970 3.48 21.71 -3.69
N ILE A 971 4.16 21.77 -2.55
CA ILE A 971 5.56 21.37 -2.39
C ILE A 971 5.78 19.87 -2.13
N ASN A 972 4.87 18.98 -2.54
CA ASN A 972 5.04 17.53 -2.33
C ASN A 972 6.30 16.98 -3.02
N HIS A 973 6.72 17.57 -4.14
CA HIS A 973 8.00 17.28 -4.79
C HIS A 973 9.11 18.30 -4.47
N GLY A 974 8.85 19.21 -3.52
CA GLY A 974 9.80 20.19 -3.01
C GLY A 974 9.55 21.62 -3.49
N MET A 975 10.55 22.49 -3.34
CA MET A 975 10.54 23.89 -3.76
C MET A 975 11.96 24.31 -4.16
N VAL A 976 12.14 25.32 -5.02
CA VAL A 976 13.47 25.90 -5.33
C VAL A 976 14.44 24.81 -5.84
N TRP A 977 14.05 24.14 -6.91
CA TRP A 977 14.81 23.03 -7.47
C TRP A 977 16.15 23.46 -8.10
N PRO A 978 17.18 22.58 -8.07
CA PRO A 978 17.14 21.20 -7.58
C PRO A 978 17.38 21.02 -6.07
N GLU A 979 17.91 22.01 -5.36
CA GLU A 979 18.39 21.86 -3.98
C GLU A 979 17.26 21.53 -3.01
N GLY A 980 16.07 22.10 -3.22
CA GLY A 980 14.90 21.77 -2.41
C GLY A 980 13.97 20.74 -3.04
N HIS A 981 14.41 19.94 -4.00
CA HIS A 981 13.63 18.81 -4.51
C HIS A 981 13.40 17.75 -3.41
N ILE A 982 12.31 16.97 -3.49
CA ILE A 982 11.96 15.94 -2.50
C ILE A 982 13.02 14.83 -2.37
N SER A 983 13.85 14.62 -3.39
CA SER A 983 15.03 13.75 -3.32
C SER A 983 16.12 14.28 -2.37
N ASN A 984 16.06 15.55 -1.99
CA ASN A 984 16.99 16.26 -1.12
C ASN A 984 16.30 16.70 0.18
N LEU A 985 15.60 15.79 0.88
CA LEU A 985 14.74 16.10 2.04
C LEU A 985 15.39 16.99 3.10
N ASP A 986 16.67 16.81 3.40
CA ASP A 986 17.39 17.63 4.40
C ASP A 986 17.57 19.08 3.91
N SER A 987 17.86 19.26 2.62
CA SER A 987 18.00 20.57 2.00
C SER A 987 16.64 21.25 1.82
N LEU A 988 15.61 20.50 1.42
CA LEU A 988 14.22 20.97 1.38
C LEU A 988 13.76 21.46 2.76
N ALA A 989 13.95 20.65 3.81
CA ALA A 989 13.59 21.04 5.17
C ALA A 989 14.34 22.30 5.64
N GLN A 990 15.63 22.45 5.28
CA GLN A 990 16.37 23.69 5.54
C GLN A 990 15.78 24.91 4.82
N LEU A 991 15.40 24.77 3.54
CA LEU A 991 14.77 25.85 2.76
C LEU A 991 13.42 26.28 3.35
N VAL A 992 12.58 25.30 3.70
CA VAL A 992 11.31 25.55 4.41
C VAL A 992 11.58 26.27 5.73
N GLN A 993 12.54 25.80 6.53
CA GLN A 993 12.86 26.43 7.81
C GLN A 993 13.35 27.87 7.68
N VAL A 994 14.16 28.20 6.65
CA VAL A 994 14.63 29.58 6.47
C VAL A 994 13.53 30.51 5.93
N GLY A 995 12.58 29.99 5.15
CA GLY A 995 11.35 30.70 4.78
C GLY A 995 10.50 31.02 6.02
N ILE A 996 10.25 30.02 6.87
CA ILE A 996 9.54 30.20 8.14
C ILE A 996 10.26 31.23 9.02
N SER A 997 11.58 31.10 9.16
CA SER A 997 12.38 32.03 9.96
C SER A 997 12.31 33.46 9.41
N GLY A 998 12.20 33.63 8.09
CA GLY A 998 12.05 34.93 7.45
C GLY A 998 10.74 35.64 7.83
N VAL A 999 9.64 34.89 7.93
CA VAL A 999 8.35 35.39 8.43
C VAL A 999 8.45 35.72 9.92
N LYS A 1000 8.92 34.76 10.73
CA LYS A 1000 8.95 34.86 12.19
C LYS A 1000 9.92 35.91 12.72
N ALA A 1001 10.92 36.30 11.93
CA ALA A 1001 11.80 37.43 12.24
C ALA A 1001 11.07 38.78 12.26
N ILE A 1002 9.93 38.89 11.55
CA ILE A 1002 9.13 40.12 11.47
C ILE A 1002 7.90 40.05 12.37
N ASP A 1003 7.25 38.89 12.43
CA ASP A 1003 6.09 38.69 13.28
C ASP A 1003 5.94 37.22 13.68
N THR A 1004 6.05 36.94 14.98
CA THR A 1004 5.96 35.58 15.50
C THR A 1004 4.53 35.04 15.51
N ASN A 1005 3.52 35.92 15.41
CA ASN A 1005 2.10 35.58 15.55
C ASN A 1005 1.42 35.23 14.22
N ILE A 1006 2.14 35.23 13.09
CA ILE A 1006 1.61 34.82 11.79
C ILE A 1006 1.63 33.28 11.68
N PRO A 1007 0.48 32.59 11.56
CA PRO A 1007 0.45 31.16 11.31
C PRO A 1007 1.11 30.75 9.99
N ILE A 1008 1.80 29.62 10.00
CA ILE A 1008 2.52 29.05 8.85
C ILE A 1008 1.77 27.85 8.29
N MET A 1009 1.54 27.86 6.98
CA MET A 1009 1.02 26.73 6.21
C MET A 1009 2.12 26.07 5.38
N LEU A 1010 2.15 24.73 5.39
CA LEU A 1010 2.83 23.91 4.39
C LEU A 1010 1.78 23.26 3.49
N HIS A 1011 1.94 23.38 2.17
CA HIS A 1011 0.90 23.05 1.19
C HIS A 1011 1.36 21.94 0.23
N VAL A 1012 0.58 20.88 0.06
CA VAL A 1012 0.86 19.77 -0.89
C VAL A 1012 -0.35 19.44 -1.78
N ALA A 1013 -0.11 18.96 -3.00
CA ALA A 1013 -1.16 18.55 -3.93
C ALA A 1013 -1.49 17.05 -3.81
N LEU A 1014 -1.99 16.63 -2.64
CA LEU A 1014 -2.16 15.21 -2.31
C LEU A 1014 -3.53 14.91 -1.66
N GLY A 1015 -4.59 15.62 -2.06
CA GLY A 1015 -5.89 15.62 -1.39
C GLY A 1015 -6.48 14.24 -1.08
N GLY A 1016 -6.30 13.26 -1.97
CA GLY A 1016 -6.71 11.87 -1.75
C GLY A 1016 -5.56 10.86 -1.62
N GLN A 1017 -4.30 11.27 -1.80
CA GLN A 1017 -3.13 10.40 -1.69
C GLN A 1017 -2.63 10.31 -0.24
N GLN A 1018 -3.26 9.45 0.55
CA GLN A 1018 -2.97 9.36 1.98
C GLN A 1018 -1.52 9.04 2.32
N ASP A 1019 -0.95 7.99 1.72
CA ASP A 1019 0.39 7.53 2.08
C ASP A 1019 1.46 8.55 1.72
N GLU A 1020 1.32 9.21 0.58
CA GLU A 1020 2.25 10.25 0.14
C GLU A 1020 2.10 11.52 0.99
N SER A 1021 0.86 11.88 1.35
CA SER A 1021 0.58 12.99 2.29
C SER A 1021 1.29 12.73 3.61
N MET A 1022 1.09 11.55 4.18
CA MET A 1022 1.69 11.16 5.46
C MET A 1022 3.22 11.09 5.37
N PHE A 1023 3.75 10.56 4.28
CA PHE A 1023 5.19 10.52 4.04
C PHE A 1023 5.78 11.94 4.11
N PHE A 1024 5.24 12.89 3.34
CA PHE A 1024 5.75 14.26 3.30
C PHE A 1024 5.76 14.92 4.68
N PHE A 1025 4.62 14.92 5.38
CA PHE A 1025 4.52 15.58 6.69
C PHE A 1025 5.33 14.85 7.78
N ASP A 1026 5.41 13.52 7.75
CA ASP A 1026 6.28 12.76 8.65
C ASP A 1026 7.75 13.14 8.42
N GLN A 1027 8.20 13.28 7.17
CA GLN A 1027 9.57 13.70 6.86
C GLN A 1027 9.87 15.12 7.33
N MET A 1028 8.92 16.05 7.22
CA MET A 1028 9.07 17.42 7.74
C MET A 1028 9.11 17.46 9.27
N LEU A 1029 8.21 16.74 9.95
CA LEU A 1029 8.15 16.68 11.41
C LEU A 1029 9.36 15.94 12.01
N ALA A 1030 9.84 14.88 11.36
CA ALA A 1030 11.04 14.16 11.79
C ALA A 1030 12.28 15.07 11.77
N ARG A 1031 12.32 16.03 10.84
CA ARG A 1031 13.35 17.08 10.72
C ARG A 1031 13.10 18.32 11.59
N LYS A 1032 12.06 18.30 12.43
CA LYS A 1032 11.67 19.36 13.38
C LYS A 1032 11.18 20.65 12.73
N ILE A 1033 10.61 20.57 11.53
CA ILE A 1033 9.94 21.72 10.92
C ILE A 1033 8.65 22.01 11.67
N ASN A 1034 8.54 23.22 12.24
CA ASN A 1034 7.36 23.66 12.98
C ASN A 1034 6.45 24.49 12.08
N PHE A 1035 5.21 24.06 11.92
CA PHE A 1035 4.19 24.74 11.13
C PHE A 1035 2.81 24.52 11.76
N ASP A 1036 1.87 25.41 11.44
CA ASP A 1036 0.58 25.52 12.13
C ASP A 1036 -0.55 24.83 11.36
N VAL A 1037 -0.49 24.89 10.02
CA VAL A 1037 -1.54 24.43 9.11
C VAL A 1037 -0.99 23.49 8.03
N ILE A 1038 -1.69 22.40 7.81
CA ILE A 1038 -1.58 21.52 6.65
C ILE A 1038 -2.49 22.09 5.57
N GLY A 1039 -1.88 22.54 4.46
CA GLY A 1039 -2.55 22.91 3.23
C GLY A 1039 -2.62 21.72 2.29
N MET A 1040 -3.77 21.50 1.66
CA MET A 1040 -3.97 20.44 0.67
C MET A 1040 -4.61 20.99 -0.61
N SER A 1041 -4.29 20.42 -1.76
CA SER A 1041 -5.08 20.57 -3.00
C SER A 1041 -5.96 19.35 -3.26
N TYR A 1042 -7.15 19.56 -3.80
CA TYR A 1042 -8.01 18.46 -4.29
C TYR A 1042 -8.64 18.77 -5.64
N TYR A 1043 -8.37 17.87 -6.58
CA TYR A 1043 -8.92 17.86 -7.92
C TYR A 1043 -9.33 16.43 -8.24
N PRO A 1044 -10.62 16.14 -8.47
CA PRO A 1044 -11.09 14.76 -8.66
C PRO A 1044 -10.33 13.99 -9.76
N LYS A 1045 -9.89 14.70 -10.80
CA LYS A 1045 -9.12 14.14 -11.91
C LYS A 1045 -7.77 13.52 -11.48
N TRP A 1046 -7.09 14.13 -10.51
CA TRP A 1046 -5.73 13.73 -10.10
C TRP A 1046 -5.66 13.14 -8.70
N HIS A 1047 -6.59 13.51 -7.82
CA HIS A 1047 -6.55 13.20 -6.39
C HIS A 1047 -7.61 12.17 -5.96
N GLY A 1048 -8.20 11.46 -6.92
CA GLY A 1048 -9.19 10.41 -6.65
C GLY A 1048 -10.57 10.96 -6.32
N THR A 1049 -11.33 10.19 -5.54
CA THR A 1049 -12.74 10.43 -5.22
C THR A 1049 -12.92 11.31 -3.97
N LEU A 1050 -14.16 11.77 -3.74
CA LEU A 1050 -14.50 12.48 -2.49
C LEU A 1050 -14.32 11.60 -1.24
N ALA A 1051 -14.43 10.28 -1.39
CA ALA A 1051 -14.15 9.35 -0.29
C ALA A 1051 -12.66 9.34 0.04
N ASP A 1052 -11.78 9.32 -0.97
CA ASP A 1052 -10.34 9.40 -0.80
C ASP A 1052 -9.93 10.71 -0.11
N LEU A 1053 -10.52 11.84 -0.52
CA LEU A 1053 -10.35 13.12 0.17
C LEU A 1053 -10.77 13.03 1.64
N ARG A 1054 -11.98 12.55 1.91
CA ARG A 1054 -12.52 12.48 3.28
C ARG A 1054 -11.64 11.60 4.17
N ASP A 1055 -11.26 10.43 3.68
CA ASP A 1055 -10.51 9.43 4.43
C ASP A 1055 -9.08 9.94 4.70
N ASN A 1056 -8.42 10.51 3.70
CA ASN A 1056 -7.10 11.13 3.87
C ASN A 1056 -7.14 12.25 4.93
N LEU A 1057 -8.01 13.26 4.77
CA LEU A 1057 -8.08 14.37 5.71
C LEU A 1057 -8.50 13.94 7.13
N THR A 1058 -9.40 12.96 7.25
CA THR A 1058 -9.80 12.38 8.53
C THR A 1058 -8.64 11.68 9.22
N ASN A 1059 -7.83 10.90 8.48
CA ASN A 1059 -6.67 10.23 9.06
C ASN A 1059 -5.56 11.20 9.42
N MET A 1060 -5.33 12.23 8.60
CA MET A 1060 -4.40 13.31 8.91
C MET A 1060 -4.81 14.08 10.17
N SER A 1061 -6.09 14.45 10.33
CA SER A 1061 -6.58 15.16 11.51
C SER A 1061 -6.48 14.37 12.81
N LYS A 1062 -6.51 13.03 12.75
CA LYS A 1062 -6.27 12.15 13.90
C LYS A 1062 -4.77 12.03 14.23
N LYS A 1063 -3.91 12.03 13.21
CA LYS A 1063 -2.46 11.81 13.35
C LYS A 1063 -1.69 13.08 13.74
N TYR A 1064 -2.03 14.22 13.13
CA TYR A 1064 -1.29 15.46 13.23
C TYR A 1064 -1.98 16.48 14.13
N ASN A 1065 -1.18 17.34 14.78
CA ASN A 1065 -1.73 18.39 15.65
C ASN A 1065 -2.14 19.65 14.88
N GLN A 1066 -1.63 19.82 13.66
CA GLN A 1066 -1.89 20.93 12.76
C GLN A 1066 -3.37 21.02 12.38
N ASP A 1067 -3.83 22.24 12.09
CA ASP A 1067 -5.14 22.42 11.45
C ASP A 1067 -5.03 22.08 9.97
N ILE A 1068 -6.15 21.80 9.32
CA ILE A 1068 -6.21 21.41 7.91
C ILE A 1068 -7.04 22.43 7.14
N ILE A 1069 -6.49 22.95 6.05
CA ILE A 1069 -7.20 23.78 5.08
C ILE A 1069 -7.01 23.15 3.71
N LEU A 1070 -8.11 22.99 2.98
CA LEU A 1070 -8.04 22.64 1.56
C LEU A 1070 -7.86 23.92 0.76
N VAL A 1071 -6.61 24.29 0.50
CA VAL A 1071 -6.23 25.62 0.05
C VAL A 1071 -6.26 25.76 -1.47
N GLU A 1072 -6.40 24.66 -2.21
CA GLU A 1072 -6.76 24.72 -3.63
C GLU A 1072 -7.75 23.60 -4.00
N TYR A 1073 -8.85 23.98 -4.64
CA TYR A 1073 -9.79 23.08 -5.28
C TYR A 1073 -10.61 23.88 -6.29
N SER A 1074 -11.23 23.18 -7.24
CA SER A 1074 -12.05 23.83 -8.26
C SER A 1074 -13.42 23.21 -8.42
N ALA A 1075 -13.55 21.88 -8.36
CA ALA A 1075 -14.83 21.20 -8.51
C ALA A 1075 -15.56 20.95 -7.16
N LEU A 1076 -16.85 20.60 -7.21
CA LEU A 1076 -17.59 20.02 -6.07
C LEU A 1076 -17.65 20.95 -4.83
N LYS A 1077 -18.03 22.22 -5.05
CA LYS A 1077 -17.89 23.30 -4.06
C LYS A 1077 -18.53 22.96 -2.72
N LYS A 1078 -19.74 22.42 -2.73
CA LYS A 1078 -20.47 22.12 -1.50
C LYS A 1078 -19.84 20.92 -0.78
N GLU A 1079 -19.66 19.82 -1.49
CA GLU A 1079 -19.19 18.54 -0.97
C GLU A 1079 -17.80 18.66 -0.36
N VAL A 1080 -16.91 19.38 -1.04
CA VAL A 1080 -15.55 19.64 -0.58
C VAL A 1080 -15.56 20.47 0.73
N ASN A 1081 -16.35 21.54 0.79
CA ASN A 1081 -16.46 22.34 2.02
C ASN A 1081 -17.10 21.55 3.17
N ASP A 1082 -18.14 20.77 2.88
CA ASP A 1082 -18.80 19.90 3.86
C ASP A 1082 -17.81 18.86 4.43
N ILE A 1083 -16.96 18.24 3.61
CA ILE A 1083 -15.94 17.29 4.09
C ILE A 1083 -14.95 18.00 5.02
N VAL A 1084 -14.39 19.13 4.59
CA VAL A 1084 -13.32 19.80 5.33
C VAL A 1084 -13.85 20.40 6.63
N LEU A 1085 -14.97 21.12 6.61
CA LEU A 1085 -15.50 21.81 7.79
C LEU A 1085 -16.09 20.84 8.85
N ASN A 1086 -16.38 19.59 8.49
CA ASN A 1086 -16.85 18.56 9.41
C ASN A 1086 -15.74 17.59 9.89
N LEU A 1087 -14.46 17.89 9.64
CA LEU A 1087 -13.37 17.05 10.13
C LEU A 1087 -13.38 16.92 11.67
N PRO A 1088 -13.01 15.74 12.20
CA PRO A 1088 -13.09 15.48 13.63
C PRO A 1088 -12.19 16.43 14.44
N ASN A 1089 -12.55 16.62 15.72
CA ASN A 1089 -11.84 17.49 16.65
C ASN A 1089 -11.71 18.95 16.19
N ASN A 1090 -12.61 19.42 15.31
CA ASN A 1090 -12.60 20.78 14.76
C ASN A 1090 -11.24 21.14 14.10
N LYS A 1091 -10.59 20.16 13.47
CA LYS A 1091 -9.28 20.33 12.81
C LYS A 1091 -9.39 20.95 11.41
N GLY A 1092 -10.53 20.77 10.74
CA GLY A 1092 -10.77 21.39 9.45
C GLY A 1092 -11.15 22.85 9.60
N LYS A 1093 -10.34 23.75 9.01
CA LYS A 1093 -10.50 25.20 9.10
C LYS A 1093 -11.01 25.83 7.80
N GLY A 1094 -11.51 25.02 6.87
CA GLY A 1094 -12.21 25.48 5.68
C GLY A 1094 -11.37 25.38 4.41
N THR A 1095 -11.76 26.15 3.39
CA THR A 1095 -11.27 25.94 2.02
C THR A 1095 -10.93 27.24 1.32
N CYS A 1096 -10.12 27.17 0.26
CA CYS A 1096 -9.86 28.27 -0.64
C CYS A 1096 -10.09 27.81 -2.09
N ILE A 1097 -11.07 28.39 -2.78
CA ILE A 1097 -11.32 28.06 -4.18
C ILE A 1097 -10.20 28.64 -5.05
N TRP A 1098 -9.72 27.82 -5.97
CA TRP A 1098 -8.70 28.15 -6.92
C TRP A 1098 -9.26 28.99 -8.08
N GLU A 1099 -8.69 30.18 -8.29
CA GLU A 1099 -8.96 31.09 -9.43
C GLU A 1099 -10.43 31.21 -9.87
N PRO A 1100 -11.36 31.54 -8.95
CA PRO A 1100 -12.80 31.51 -9.25
C PRO A 1100 -13.25 32.58 -10.24
N LEU A 1101 -12.37 33.52 -10.63
CA LEU A 1101 -12.70 34.64 -11.53
C LEU A 1101 -12.60 34.29 -13.02
N ASN A 1102 -11.80 33.29 -13.41
CA ASN A 1102 -11.49 33.06 -14.82
C ASN A 1102 -11.09 31.63 -15.21
N THR A 1103 -10.86 30.72 -14.26
CA THR A 1103 -10.32 29.39 -14.54
C THR A 1103 -11.27 28.28 -14.04
N TRP A 1104 -11.36 27.19 -14.80
CA TRP A 1104 -12.16 25.99 -14.49
C TRP A 1104 -13.62 26.30 -14.12
N GLU A 1105 -14.17 25.72 -13.05
CA GLU A 1105 -15.53 26.00 -12.56
C GLU A 1105 -15.61 27.39 -11.87
N LYS A 1106 -15.43 28.44 -12.67
CA LYS A 1106 -15.48 29.84 -12.28
C LYS A 1106 -16.85 30.26 -11.78
N VAL A 1107 -16.88 31.14 -10.79
CA VAL A 1107 -18.12 31.73 -10.22
C VAL A 1107 -18.54 33.01 -10.94
N PHE A 1108 -17.75 33.46 -11.92
CA PHE A 1108 -18.06 34.54 -12.85
C PHE A 1108 -17.99 34.05 -14.29
N ASP A 1109 -18.88 34.52 -15.16
CA ASP A 1109 -18.83 34.25 -16.60
C ASP A 1109 -17.69 35.02 -17.29
N GLU A 1110 -17.51 34.82 -18.60
CA GLU A 1110 -16.47 35.51 -19.39
C GLU A 1110 -16.64 37.03 -19.47
N LYS A 1111 -17.85 37.53 -19.18
CA LYS A 1111 -18.18 38.96 -19.15
C LYS A 1111 -18.03 39.56 -17.76
N GLY A 1112 -17.67 38.76 -16.75
CA GLY A 1112 -17.52 39.17 -15.36
C GLY A 1112 -18.82 39.19 -14.55
N ASN A 1113 -19.92 38.59 -15.04
CA ASN A 1113 -21.14 38.45 -14.25
C ASN A 1113 -21.07 37.23 -13.34
N SER A 1114 -21.48 37.37 -12.08
CA SER A 1114 -21.62 36.23 -11.17
C SER A 1114 -22.62 35.20 -11.73
N ASN A 1115 -22.38 33.93 -11.45
CA ASN A 1115 -23.30 32.84 -11.78
C ASN A 1115 -23.83 32.16 -10.50
N SER A 1116 -24.64 31.11 -10.68
CA SER A 1116 -25.28 30.40 -9.56
C SER A 1116 -24.29 29.75 -8.58
N LEU A 1117 -23.07 29.45 -9.00
CA LEU A 1117 -22.04 28.83 -8.15
C LEU A 1117 -21.58 29.77 -7.03
N LEU A 1118 -21.61 31.09 -7.25
CA LEU A 1118 -21.27 32.06 -6.21
C LEU A 1118 -22.20 31.95 -5.00
N GLY A 1119 -23.48 31.64 -5.23
CA GLY A 1119 -24.49 31.50 -4.19
C GLY A 1119 -24.24 30.34 -3.21
N VAL A 1120 -23.47 29.32 -3.63
CA VAL A 1120 -23.11 28.17 -2.80
C VAL A 1120 -22.28 28.62 -1.59
N TYR A 1121 -21.38 29.58 -1.76
CA TYR A 1121 -20.50 30.09 -0.69
C TYR A 1121 -21.24 30.87 0.39
N ASN A 1122 -22.32 31.57 0.01
CA ASN A 1122 -23.20 32.23 0.95
C ASN A 1122 -23.91 31.21 1.85
N GLN A 1123 -24.35 30.08 1.25
CA GLN A 1123 -24.96 28.98 2.00
C GLN A 1123 -23.97 28.31 2.94
N ILE A 1124 -22.77 27.99 2.46
CA ILE A 1124 -21.69 27.39 3.29
C ILE A 1124 -21.37 28.30 4.48
N SER A 1125 -21.18 29.60 4.24
CA SER A 1125 -20.78 30.53 5.30
C SER A 1125 -21.85 30.66 6.38
N LYS A 1126 -23.14 30.63 6.00
CA LYS A 1126 -24.26 30.60 6.94
C LYS A 1126 -24.35 29.26 7.70
N GLN A 1127 -24.21 28.15 6.99
CA GLN A 1127 -24.29 26.80 7.55
C GLN A 1127 -23.24 26.56 8.64
N PHE A 1128 -22.03 27.09 8.46
CA PHE A 1128 -20.90 26.89 9.38
C PHE A 1128 -20.55 28.12 10.22
N GLU A 1129 -21.45 29.10 10.32
CA GLU A 1129 -21.30 30.34 11.10
C GLU A 1129 -19.98 31.10 10.83
N ILE A 1130 -19.51 31.06 9.58
CA ILE A 1130 -18.29 31.72 9.16
C ILE A 1130 -18.60 33.20 8.96
N LYS A 1131 -18.09 34.02 9.88
CA LYS A 1131 -18.26 35.48 9.78
C LYS A 1131 -17.45 35.99 8.56
N PRO A 1132 -18.11 36.63 7.58
CA PRO A 1132 -17.45 37.18 6.42
C PRO A 1132 -16.40 38.21 6.83
#